data_AF-A0A132CI46-F1
#
_entry.id   AF-A0A132CI46-F1
#
_cell.length_a   1.000
_cell.length_b   1.000
_cell.length_c   1.000
_cell.angle_alpha   90.00
_cell.angle_beta   90.00
_cell.angle_gamma   90.00
#
_symmetry.space_group_name_H-M   'P 1'
#
loop_
_entity.id
_entity.type
_entity.pdbx_description
1 polymer ?
#
loop_
_entity_poly.entity_id
_entity_poly.type
_entity_poly.pdbx_seq_one_letter_code
_entity_poly.pdbx_strand_id
1 'polypeptide(L)'
;MNPAFLITALLWLSVAGLAFAVAKRSSYWRLGRATAPGAFGLANLFAIPKRYFVDLHHVVARDPYIAKTHVATAGGAIAALALVFVNYGLAIYSPWLDKLIFLAALAMLVGAVFVWRRRRAKNVPARLSRGPWNTLPWLLGAFALGLVLFMLVPTAAMSGAFAVLCAVLIGVGAFAMTVGAAKGGPMKHAIAGLLHLAFHPRQERFAATRESYADHGAATPPTALKPSDVEHDEYGVAKPAEFRWNQLLSFDACVQCGKCEAACPAFASGQPLNPKKLIQDLVVGMAGGTDAAYAGSPTPGIPVGQHGGDPQRPIVSSLIEADTLWSCTTCRACVQECPMLIEHVDAIVDMRRNQTLVHGAVPGKGADVLANLRETGTMGGYDTAARYDWSVDLSAPVAQPGRRVDVLIVAGEGAFDMRYQRTLRALVKVLNHAGVDYAVLGRAETDTGDIARRLGDEATFQQMAKRLIGTLGTLSFEQIVTADPHVMHSLRNEYRALGGRYTVKHHTTFVAELVAAGKIKPQAAEALREKRIAYHDPCYLGRYNGETEAPRTLLKTIGIQVVEMERHGMRGRCCGGGGGAPLTDIPGKQRIPDIRIADARAVGADVVAVGCPNCTAMLEGVVGPRPDVLDVAELVAASLE
;
A
#
# COMPACT_ATOMS: atom_id res chain seq x y z
N MET A 1 27.56 45.82 10.51
CA MET A 1 27.90 44.48 9.99
C MET A 1 27.57 44.45 8.52
N ASN A 2 28.47 44.00 7.64
CA ASN A 2 28.14 43.86 6.23
C ASN A 2 27.05 42.76 6.08
N PRO A 3 25.90 43.07 5.44
CA PRO A 3 24.78 42.13 5.31
C PRO A 3 25.11 40.76 4.74
N ALA A 4 26.13 40.66 3.88
CA ALA A 4 26.59 39.39 3.33
C ALA A 4 27.07 38.44 4.45
N PHE A 5 27.80 38.95 5.45
CA PHE A 5 28.25 38.15 6.58
C PHE A 5 27.09 37.63 7.43
N LEU A 6 26.01 38.41 7.55
CA LEU A 6 24.83 37.99 8.30
C LEU A 6 24.16 36.78 7.64
N ILE A 7 24.01 36.78 6.31
CA ILE A 7 23.50 35.62 5.58
C ILE A 7 24.45 34.44 5.66
N THR A 8 25.76 34.66 5.46
CA THR A 8 26.74 33.58 5.57
C THR A 8 26.71 32.94 6.97
N ALA A 9 26.60 33.74 8.03
CA ALA A 9 26.46 33.23 9.40
C ALA A 9 25.16 32.43 9.59
N LEU A 10 24.02 32.97 9.14
CA LEU A 10 22.72 32.27 9.22
C LEU A 10 22.71 30.96 8.42
N LEU A 11 23.36 30.94 7.25
CA LEU A 11 23.53 29.74 6.43
C LEU A 11 24.28 28.66 7.23
N TRP A 12 25.48 28.96 7.74
CA TRP A 12 26.28 27.96 8.46
C TRP A 12 25.62 27.52 9.77
N LEU A 13 24.94 28.42 10.49
CA LEU A 13 24.09 28.04 11.63
C LEU A 13 22.96 27.09 11.22
N SER A 14 22.32 27.34 10.08
CA SER A 14 21.27 26.48 9.53
C SER A 14 21.82 25.11 9.09
N VAL A 15 23.00 25.08 8.49
CA VAL A 15 23.71 23.83 8.12
C VAL A 15 24.04 23.01 9.36
N ALA A 16 24.59 23.62 10.40
CA ALA A 16 24.85 22.96 11.68
C ALA A 16 23.55 22.45 12.33
N GLY A 17 22.49 23.27 12.32
CA GLY A 17 21.18 22.88 12.83
C GLY A 17 20.56 21.72 12.05
N LEU A 18 20.72 21.68 10.72
CA LEU A 18 20.26 20.60 9.87
C LEU A 18 21.06 19.31 10.15
N ALA A 19 22.38 19.41 10.26
CA ALA A 19 23.24 18.28 10.63
C ALA A 19 22.83 17.69 12.00
N PHE A 20 22.55 18.55 12.98
CA PHE A 20 22.00 18.12 14.27
C PHE A 20 20.63 17.44 14.12
N ALA A 21 19.73 18.00 13.31
CA ALA A 21 18.41 17.41 13.06
C ALA A 21 18.52 16.02 12.43
N VAL A 22 19.37 15.87 11.41
CA VAL A 22 19.65 14.58 10.75
C VAL A 22 20.23 13.59 11.75
N ALA A 23 21.24 13.99 12.54
CA ALA A 23 21.87 13.14 13.54
C ALA A 23 20.85 12.67 14.59
N LYS A 24 20.04 13.59 15.12
CA LYS A 24 18.99 13.28 16.10
C LYS A 24 17.89 12.38 15.53
N ARG A 25 17.42 12.59 14.29
CA ARG A 25 16.42 11.67 13.72
C ARG A 25 17.04 10.29 13.44
N SER A 26 18.27 10.27 12.95
CA SER A 26 19.01 9.04 12.68
C SER A 26 19.27 8.22 13.94
N SER A 27 19.44 8.85 15.11
CA SER A 27 19.60 8.11 16.37
C SER A 27 18.35 7.28 16.70
N TYR A 28 17.15 7.76 16.36
CA TYR A 28 15.92 6.97 16.55
C TYR A 28 15.85 5.79 15.58
N TRP A 29 16.21 6.00 14.31
CA TRP A 29 16.16 4.93 13.30
C TRP A 29 17.18 3.81 13.60
N ARG A 30 18.35 4.17 14.13
CA ARG A 30 19.42 3.23 14.51
C ARG A 30 19.05 2.31 15.67
N LEU A 31 17.96 2.59 16.40
CA LEU A 31 17.43 1.66 17.40
C LEU A 31 16.80 0.42 16.76
N GLY A 32 16.40 0.53 15.49
CA GLY A 32 15.83 -0.58 14.73
C GLY A 32 16.85 -1.67 14.41
N ARG A 33 16.35 -2.88 14.17
CA ARG A 33 17.17 -4.00 13.70
C ARG A 33 17.87 -3.71 12.38
N ALA A 34 18.98 -4.41 12.15
CA ALA A 34 19.69 -4.36 10.88
C ALA A 34 18.82 -4.87 9.72
N THR A 35 19.09 -4.33 8.53
CA THR A 35 18.59 -4.88 7.26
C THR A 35 19.55 -5.96 6.76
N ALA A 36 19.11 -6.78 5.79
CA ALA A 36 19.98 -7.75 5.14
C ALA A 36 21.31 -7.09 4.66
N PRO A 37 22.48 -7.73 4.88
CA PRO A 37 23.77 -7.20 4.47
C PRO A 37 23.81 -6.84 2.97
N GLY A 38 24.50 -5.76 2.62
CA GLY A 38 24.68 -5.32 1.22
C GLY A 38 23.44 -4.72 0.55
N ALA A 39 22.26 -4.73 1.18
CA ALA A 39 21.02 -4.23 0.57
C ALA A 39 20.95 -2.70 0.43
N PHE A 40 21.74 -1.95 1.21
CA PHE A 40 21.69 -0.49 1.27
C PHE A 40 23.08 0.11 1.42
N GLY A 41 23.44 1.05 0.54
CA GLY A 41 24.71 1.76 0.58
C GLY A 41 24.56 3.25 0.22
N LEU A 42 25.66 4.01 0.30
CA LEU A 42 25.65 5.44 -0.05
C LEU A 42 25.24 5.68 -1.52
N ALA A 43 25.46 4.70 -2.40
CA ALA A 43 25.05 4.77 -3.80
C ALA A 43 23.53 4.97 -3.97
N ASN A 44 22.70 4.49 -3.02
CA ASN A 44 21.25 4.67 -3.04
C ASN A 44 20.83 6.14 -2.98
N LEU A 45 21.67 7.04 -2.45
CA LEU A 45 21.39 8.47 -2.42
C LEU A 45 21.30 9.05 -3.84
N PHE A 46 22.05 8.52 -4.80
CA PHE A 46 22.00 8.97 -6.19
C PHE A 46 20.70 8.56 -6.91
N ALA A 47 19.91 7.64 -6.35
CA ALA A 47 18.61 7.27 -6.89
C ALA A 47 17.49 8.27 -6.51
N ILE A 48 17.72 9.14 -5.51
CA ILE A 48 16.71 10.08 -5.01
C ILE A 48 16.10 10.95 -6.12
N PRO A 49 16.88 11.59 -7.02
CA PRO A 49 16.30 12.44 -8.06
C PRO A 49 15.32 11.67 -8.96
N LYS A 50 15.71 10.50 -9.48
CA LYS A 50 14.81 9.66 -10.30
C LYS A 50 13.57 9.26 -9.52
N ARG A 51 13.74 8.78 -8.28
CA ARG A 51 12.61 8.33 -7.44
C ARG A 51 11.64 9.45 -7.12
N TYR A 52 12.15 10.63 -6.83
CA TYR A 52 11.35 11.80 -6.55
C TYR A 52 10.67 12.33 -7.82
N PHE A 53 11.40 12.51 -8.93
CA PHE A 53 10.93 13.15 -10.15
C PHE A 53 10.17 12.25 -11.14
N VAL A 54 10.30 10.92 -11.01
CA VAL A 54 9.70 9.97 -11.94
C VAL A 54 8.86 8.97 -11.17
N ASP A 55 9.48 8.18 -10.29
CA ASP A 55 8.80 7.03 -9.70
C ASP A 55 7.64 7.44 -8.79
N LEU A 56 7.75 8.58 -8.09
CA LEU A 56 6.70 9.08 -7.19
C LEU A 56 5.62 9.92 -7.90
N HIS A 57 5.90 10.44 -9.10
CA HIS A 57 5.07 11.45 -9.74
C HIS A 57 3.65 10.96 -10.02
N HIS A 58 3.48 9.71 -10.45
CA HIS A 58 2.16 9.13 -10.73
C HIS A 58 1.26 8.99 -9.48
N VAL A 59 1.82 9.01 -8.26
CA VAL A 59 1.05 8.98 -7.00
C VAL A 59 0.74 10.39 -6.53
N VAL A 60 1.72 11.30 -6.59
CA VAL A 60 1.56 12.68 -6.13
C VAL A 60 0.63 13.45 -7.08
N ALA A 61 0.74 13.23 -8.39
CA ALA A 61 -0.07 13.87 -9.43
C ALA A 61 -1.57 13.52 -9.37
N ARG A 62 -1.97 12.49 -8.60
CA ARG A 62 -3.41 12.21 -8.32
C ARG A 62 -4.09 13.32 -7.52
N ASP A 63 -3.31 14.24 -6.94
CA ASP A 63 -3.78 15.50 -6.37
C ASP A 63 -2.99 16.64 -7.04
N PRO A 64 -3.40 17.10 -8.25
CA PRO A 64 -2.61 18.04 -9.05
C PRO A 64 -2.33 19.36 -8.34
N TYR A 65 -3.28 19.81 -7.50
CA TYR A 65 -3.10 21.01 -6.69
C TYR A 65 -1.89 20.86 -5.77
N ILE A 66 -1.78 19.74 -5.06
CA ILE A 66 -0.64 19.48 -4.18
C ILE A 66 0.64 19.21 -4.93
N ALA A 67 0.59 18.46 -6.03
CA ALA A 67 1.78 18.21 -6.83
C ALA A 67 2.45 19.53 -7.26
N LYS A 68 1.67 20.44 -7.86
CA LYS A 68 2.15 21.76 -8.32
C LYS A 68 2.61 22.64 -7.15
N THR A 69 1.83 22.68 -6.07
CA THR A 69 2.16 23.47 -4.88
C THR A 69 3.45 22.98 -4.21
N HIS A 70 3.66 21.66 -4.16
CA HIS A 70 4.86 21.07 -3.59
C HIS A 70 6.09 21.35 -4.45
N VAL A 71 5.97 21.28 -5.79
CA VAL A 71 7.05 21.69 -6.71
C VAL A 71 7.44 23.15 -6.48
N ALA A 72 6.46 24.06 -6.39
CA ALA A 72 6.76 25.47 -6.13
C ALA A 72 7.40 25.68 -4.74
N THR A 73 6.82 25.11 -3.69
CA THR A 73 7.28 25.32 -2.30
C THR A 73 8.61 24.62 -2.03
N ALA A 74 8.66 23.30 -2.22
CA ALA A 74 9.85 22.50 -1.90
C ALA A 74 10.93 22.64 -2.96
N GLY A 75 10.58 22.68 -4.24
CA GLY A 75 11.54 22.93 -5.33
C GLY A 75 12.14 24.33 -5.23
N GLY A 76 11.31 25.35 -4.97
CA GLY A 76 11.79 26.71 -4.69
C GLY A 76 12.72 26.77 -3.47
N ALA A 77 12.37 26.08 -2.37
CA ALA A 77 13.20 26.02 -1.17
C ALA A 77 14.56 25.35 -1.43
N ILE A 78 14.58 24.19 -2.10
CA ILE A 78 15.81 23.47 -2.43
C ILE A 78 16.69 24.31 -3.35
N ALA A 79 16.12 24.93 -4.39
CA ALA A 79 16.85 25.80 -5.30
C ALA A 79 17.42 27.02 -4.58
N ALA A 80 16.62 27.70 -3.75
CA ALA A 80 17.06 28.86 -2.98
C ALA A 80 18.21 28.49 -2.02
N LEU A 81 18.07 27.39 -1.26
CA LEU A 81 19.12 26.94 -0.33
C LEU A 81 20.40 26.53 -1.06
N ALA A 82 20.31 25.83 -2.18
CA ALA A 82 21.48 25.44 -2.98
C ALA A 82 22.20 26.68 -3.53
N LEU A 83 21.46 27.65 -4.08
CA LEU A 83 22.02 28.89 -4.60
C LEU A 83 22.61 29.77 -3.50
N VAL A 84 21.96 29.87 -2.33
CA VAL A 84 22.52 30.56 -1.16
C VAL A 84 23.81 29.89 -0.70
N PHE A 85 23.86 28.56 -0.67
CA PHE A 85 25.08 27.83 -0.33
C PHE A 85 26.22 28.11 -1.31
N VAL A 86 25.94 28.04 -2.62
CA VAL A 86 26.94 28.35 -3.66
C VAL A 86 27.40 29.80 -3.57
N ASN A 87 26.48 30.76 -3.44
CA ASN A 87 26.83 32.17 -3.48
C ASN A 87 27.50 32.67 -2.20
N TYR A 88 26.88 32.40 -1.05
CA TYR A 88 27.29 32.94 0.27
C TYR A 88 28.13 31.96 1.08
N GLY A 89 27.95 30.65 0.89
CA GLY A 89 28.73 29.61 1.58
C GLY A 89 30.14 29.46 0.99
N LEU A 90 30.28 29.54 -0.33
CA LEU A 90 31.58 29.55 -1.03
C LEU A 90 32.18 30.95 -1.20
N ALA A 91 31.55 31.97 -0.60
CA ALA A 91 31.99 33.36 -0.63
C ALA A 91 32.20 33.95 -2.05
N ILE A 92 31.34 33.58 -3.01
CA ILE A 92 31.37 34.07 -4.40
C ILE A 92 30.75 35.48 -4.50
N TYR A 93 29.63 35.71 -3.81
CA TYR A 93 28.90 36.99 -3.78
C TYR A 93 28.58 37.59 -5.16
N SER A 94 28.13 36.75 -6.10
CA SER A 94 27.73 37.14 -7.46
C SER A 94 26.30 37.74 -7.50
N PRO A 95 26.12 38.94 -8.07
CA PRO A 95 24.79 39.54 -8.27
C PRO A 95 23.86 38.73 -9.17
N TRP A 96 24.41 37.90 -10.07
CA TRP A 96 23.61 37.01 -10.91
C TRP A 96 23.00 35.86 -10.09
N LEU A 97 23.77 35.31 -9.15
CA LEU A 97 23.27 34.29 -8.23
C LEU A 97 22.20 34.88 -7.29
N ASP A 98 22.34 36.13 -6.87
CA ASP A 98 21.31 36.81 -6.06
C ASP A 98 19.97 36.94 -6.80
N LYS A 99 19.98 37.26 -8.10
CA LYS A 99 18.75 37.26 -8.93
C LYS A 99 18.12 35.87 -9.01
N LEU A 100 18.93 34.81 -9.12
CA LEU A 100 18.40 33.43 -9.12
C LEU A 100 17.85 33.03 -7.75
N ILE A 101 18.51 33.43 -6.65
CA ILE A 101 18.00 33.22 -5.29
C ILE A 101 16.67 33.92 -5.12
N PHE A 102 16.54 35.16 -5.58
CA PHE A 102 15.28 35.90 -5.57
C PHE A 102 14.17 35.15 -6.29
N LEU A 103 14.41 34.67 -7.53
CA LEU A 103 13.41 33.93 -8.29
C LEU A 103 13.00 32.62 -7.60
N ALA A 104 13.96 31.89 -7.04
CA ALA A 104 13.70 30.65 -6.30
C ALA A 104 12.91 30.91 -5.01
N ALA A 105 13.27 31.95 -4.26
CA ALA A 105 12.56 32.36 -3.05
C ALA A 105 11.15 32.87 -3.36
N LEU A 106 10.96 33.59 -4.47
CA LEU A 106 9.65 34.02 -4.93
C LEU A 106 8.76 32.82 -5.30
N ALA A 107 9.29 31.84 -6.03
CA ALA A 107 8.58 30.61 -6.34
C ALA A 107 8.18 29.84 -5.06
N MET A 108 9.09 29.76 -4.09
CA MET A 108 8.81 29.19 -2.77
C MET A 108 7.69 29.95 -2.03
N LEU A 109 7.73 31.29 -2.05
CA LEU A 109 6.73 32.15 -1.39
C LEU A 109 5.35 31.93 -2.00
N VAL A 110 5.26 31.91 -3.34
CA VAL A 110 4.02 31.60 -4.06
C VAL A 110 3.50 30.21 -3.65
N GLY A 111 4.37 29.20 -3.62
CA GLY A 111 4.02 27.87 -3.13
C GLY A 111 3.49 27.88 -1.70
N ALA A 112 4.15 28.58 -0.77
CA ALA A 112 3.73 28.70 0.62
C ALA A 112 2.34 29.35 0.76
N VAL A 113 2.03 30.35 -0.07
CA VAL A 113 0.69 30.96 -0.15
C VAL A 113 -0.37 29.93 -0.60
N PHE A 114 -0.06 29.07 -1.57
CA PHE A 114 -0.99 28.01 -1.98
C PHE A 114 -1.16 26.94 -0.90
N VAL A 115 -0.11 26.59 -0.14
CA VAL A 115 -0.24 25.70 1.03
C VAL A 115 -1.14 26.34 2.09
N TRP A 116 -0.92 27.62 2.39
CA TRP A 116 -1.74 28.40 3.32
C TRP A 116 -3.20 28.44 2.89
N ARG A 117 -3.47 28.80 1.62
CA ARG A 117 -4.81 28.87 1.05
C ARG A 117 -5.54 27.54 1.19
N ARG A 118 -4.88 26.41 0.93
CA ARG A 118 -5.49 25.08 1.10
C ARG A 118 -5.91 24.80 2.53
N ARG A 119 -5.13 25.27 3.50
CA ARG A 119 -5.36 25.06 4.94
C ARG A 119 -6.30 26.08 5.57
N ARG A 120 -6.64 27.16 4.86
CA ARG A 120 -7.57 28.21 5.29
C ARG A 120 -8.84 28.32 4.43
N ALA A 121 -8.93 27.58 3.34
CA ALA A 121 -10.12 27.54 2.51
C ALA A 121 -11.35 27.06 3.31
N LYS A 122 -12.55 27.45 2.88
CA LYS A 122 -13.80 26.99 3.51
C LYS A 122 -13.93 25.45 3.50
N ASN A 123 -13.46 24.81 2.43
CA ASN A 123 -13.54 23.38 2.21
C ASN A 123 -12.19 22.67 2.45
N VAL A 124 -11.57 22.88 3.62
CA VAL A 124 -10.34 22.15 3.99
C VAL A 124 -10.65 20.64 4.08
N PRO A 125 -9.88 19.77 3.39
CA PRO A 125 -10.11 18.34 3.47
C PRO A 125 -9.98 17.84 4.91
N ALA A 126 -11.02 17.20 5.45
CA ALA A 126 -11.11 16.75 6.84
C ALA A 126 -9.94 15.84 7.27
N ARG A 127 -9.41 15.07 6.31
CA ARG A 127 -8.27 14.16 6.49
C ARG A 127 -6.92 14.85 6.82
N LEU A 128 -6.78 16.16 6.62
CA LEU A 128 -5.51 16.85 6.86
C LEU A 128 -5.29 17.08 8.36
N SER A 129 -4.12 16.67 8.86
CA SER A 129 -3.74 17.05 10.22
C SER A 129 -3.59 18.56 10.36
N ARG A 130 -4.06 19.06 11.50
CA ARG A 130 -4.04 20.47 11.94
C ARG A 130 -2.81 20.72 12.83
N GLY A 131 -2.92 21.61 13.81
CA GLY A 131 -1.87 21.90 14.78
C GLY A 131 -0.59 22.40 14.10
N PRO A 132 0.59 21.80 14.35
CA PRO A 132 1.86 22.20 13.75
C PRO A 132 1.85 22.28 12.21
N TRP A 133 1.01 21.49 11.55
CA TRP A 133 0.88 21.53 10.10
C TRP A 133 0.16 22.78 9.57
N ASN A 134 -0.66 23.44 10.39
CA ASN A 134 -1.32 24.70 10.03
C ASN A 134 -0.41 25.92 10.23
N THR A 135 0.62 25.80 11.07
CA THR A 135 1.63 26.86 11.26
C THR A 135 2.73 26.79 10.22
N LEU A 136 3.02 25.60 9.68
CA LEU A 136 4.05 25.38 8.68
C LEU A 136 4.07 26.38 7.50
N PRO A 137 2.95 26.67 6.79
CA PRO A 137 3.00 27.60 5.66
C PRO A 137 3.41 29.02 6.06
N TRP A 138 3.14 29.45 7.30
CA TRP A 138 3.62 30.74 7.81
C TRP A 138 5.12 30.74 8.06
N LEU A 139 5.67 29.66 8.61
CA LEU A 139 7.11 29.53 8.85
C LEU A 139 7.89 29.48 7.53
N LEU A 140 7.41 28.72 6.56
CA LEU A 140 8.01 28.67 5.22
C LEU A 140 7.80 29.99 4.45
N GLY A 141 6.64 30.62 4.60
CA GLY A 141 6.36 31.93 4.02
C GLY A 141 7.27 33.02 4.59
N ALA A 142 7.52 33.02 5.90
CA ALA A 142 8.46 33.93 6.55
C ALA A 142 9.89 33.73 6.02
N PHE A 143 10.35 32.48 5.89
CA PHE A 143 11.65 32.18 5.28
C PHE A 143 11.77 32.78 3.87
N ALA A 144 10.80 32.46 3.01
CA ALA A 144 10.80 32.88 1.62
C ALA A 144 10.69 34.40 1.48
N LEU A 145 9.83 35.03 2.29
CA LEU A 145 9.68 36.48 2.33
C LEU A 145 10.97 37.16 2.81
N GLY A 146 11.63 36.64 3.84
CA GLY A 146 12.90 37.16 4.33
C GLY A 146 13.99 37.12 3.26
N LEU A 147 14.09 36.02 2.50
CA LEU A 147 15.00 35.93 1.35
C LEU A 147 14.64 36.90 0.22
N VAL A 148 13.35 36.98 -0.14
CA VAL A 148 12.87 37.92 -1.17
C VAL A 148 13.22 39.36 -0.81
N LEU A 149 12.89 39.79 0.41
CA LEU A 149 13.16 41.12 0.92
C LEU A 149 14.66 41.42 0.97
N PHE A 150 15.48 40.45 1.39
CA PHE A 150 16.92 40.62 1.40
C PHE A 150 17.49 40.82 -0.01
N MET A 151 17.02 40.07 -1.01
CA MET A 151 17.52 40.16 -2.38
C MET A 151 16.98 41.38 -3.14
N LEU A 152 15.89 42.00 -2.67
CA LEU A 152 15.30 43.19 -3.28
C LEU A 152 16.10 44.46 -3.03
N VAL A 153 16.78 44.56 -1.89
CA VAL A 153 17.49 45.79 -1.48
C VAL A 153 19.00 45.57 -1.59
N PRO A 154 19.72 46.35 -2.42
CA PRO A 154 21.17 46.27 -2.49
C PRO A 154 21.81 46.49 -1.12
N THR A 155 22.88 45.75 -0.82
CA THR A 155 23.55 45.79 0.49
C THR A 155 24.01 47.20 0.89
N ALA A 156 24.40 48.03 -0.07
CA ALA A 156 24.80 49.43 0.15
C ALA A 156 23.64 50.36 0.56
N ALA A 157 22.41 50.01 0.21
CA ALA A 157 21.21 50.80 0.49
C ALA A 157 20.41 50.26 1.70
N MET A 158 20.85 49.16 2.30
CA MET A 158 20.09 48.47 3.34
C MET A 158 20.34 49.06 4.73
N SER A 159 19.27 49.50 5.39
CA SER A 159 19.34 49.94 6.78
C SER A 159 19.58 48.76 7.73
N GLY A 160 20.22 49.02 8.88
CA GLY A 160 20.46 47.98 9.89
C GLY A 160 19.16 47.33 10.40
N ALA A 161 18.10 48.13 10.60
CA ALA A 161 16.81 47.63 11.04
C ALA A 161 16.16 46.68 10.01
N PHE A 162 16.25 47.02 8.71
CA PHE A 162 15.72 46.17 7.65
C PHE A 162 16.53 44.86 7.51
N ALA A 163 17.86 44.94 7.63
CA ALA A 163 18.72 43.74 7.65
C ALA A 163 18.35 42.79 8.80
N VAL A 164 18.08 43.32 9.99
CA VAL A 164 17.62 42.54 11.15
C VAL A 164 16.25 41.91 10.90
N LEU A 165 15.29 42.64 10.32
CA LEU A 165 13.98 42.10 9.96
C LEU A 165 14.11 40.89 9.01
N CYS A 166 14.88 41.03 7.93
CA CYS A 166 15.13 39.93 7.00
C CYS A 166 15.78 38.72 7.70
N ALA A 167 16.77 38.96 8.55
CA ALA A 167 17.43 37.92 9.32
C ALA A 167 16.50 37.19 10.28
N VAL A 168 15.59 37.90 10.97
CA VAL A 168 14.58 37.30 11.84
C VAL A 168 13.62 36.42 11.04
N LEU A 169 13.12 36.93 9.90
CA LEU A 169 12.21 36.17 9.02
C LEU A 169 12.85 34.88 8.49
N ILE A 170 14.11 34.97 8.03
CA ILE A 170 14.92 33.81 7.61
C ILE A 170 15.12 32.85 8.80
N GLY A 171 15.51 33.38 9.97
CA GLY A 171 15.79 32.59 11.17
C GLY A 171 14.57 31.80 11.67
N VAL A 172 13.39 32.41 11.68
CA VAL A 172 12.12 31.75 12.09
C VAL A 172 11.81 30.54 11.20
N GLY A 173 11.98 30.68 9.89
CA GLY A 173 11.75 29.57 8.97
C GLY A 173 12.86 28.52 9.02
N ALA A 174 14.12 28.94 9.15
CA ALA A 174 15.26 28.04 9.34
C ALA A 174 15.12 27.20 10.62
N PHE A 175 14.56 27.77 11.69
CA PHE A 175 14.22 27.02 12.91
C PHE A 175 13.28 25.84 12.62
N ALA A 176 12.25 26.04 11.78
CA ALA A 176 11.33 24.97 11.42
C ALA A 176 12.05 23.81 10.70
N MET A 177 12.98 24.14 9.79
CA MET A 177 13.76 23.17 9.01
C MET A 177 14.86 22.46 9.81
N THR A 178 15.32 23.06 10.90
CA THR A 178 16.41 22.55 11.74
C THR A 178 15.88 21.98 13.05
N VAL A 179 15.78 22.80 14.10
CA VAL A 179 15.34 22.41 15.45
C VAL A 179 13.91 21.84 15.45
N GLY A 180 13.01 22.43 14.66
CA GLY A 180 11.65 21.94 14.47
C GLY A 180 11.62 20.52 13.90
N ALA A 181 12.41 20.25 12.86
CA ALA A 181 12.57 18.91 12.30
C ALA A 181 13.18 17.93 13.32
N ALA A 182 14.20 18.36 14.06
CA ALA A 182 14.85 17.57 15.12
C ALA A 182 13.87 17.17 16.24
N LYS A 183 12.93 18.06 16.58
CA LYS A 183 11.87 17.84 17.58
C LYS A 183 10.67 17.05 17.05
N GLY A 184 10.69 16.62 15.78
CA GLY A 184 9.61 15.84 15.19
C GLY A 184 8.47 16.67 14.60
N GLY A 185 8.67 17.98 14.41
CA GLY A 185 7.74 18.86 13.72
C GLY A 185 7.59 18.52 12.23
N PRO A 186 6.69 19.21 11.51
CA PRO A 186 6.34 18.86 10.14
C PRO A 186 7.54 18.66 9.22
N MET A 187 8.54 19.54 9.26
CA MET A 187 9.71 19.50 8.37
C MET A 187 10.62 18.28 8.55
N LYS A 188 10.41 17.42 9.55
CA LYS A 188 11.11 16.14 9.62
C LYS A 188 10.89 15.31 8.35
N HIS A 189 9.74 15.46 7.68
CA HIS A 189 9.43 14.73 6.45
C HIS A 189 10.36 15.12 5.30
N ALA A 190 10.95 16.32 5.29
CA ALA A 190 11.88 16.70 4.24
C ALA A 190 13.16 15.86 4.33
N ILE A 191 13.67 15.66 5.55
CA ILE A 191 14.84 14.83 5.83
C ILE A 191 14.50 13.35 5.64
N ALA A 192 13.51 12.88 6.40
CA ALA A 192 13.14 11.47 6.42
C ALA A 192 12.57 11.02 5.08
N GLY A 193 11.83 11.87 4.37
CA GLY A 193 11.25 11.56 3.07
C GLY A 193 12.30 11.37 1.97
N LEU A 194 13.29 12.25 1.89
CA LEU A 194 14.38 12.10 0.91
C LEU A 194 15.22 10.84 1.21
N LEU A 195 15.58 10.63 2.47
CA LEU A 195 16.32 9.44 2.89
C LEU A 195 15.47 8.16 2.70
N HIS A 196 14.16 8.22 2.96
CA HIS A 196 13.26 7.10 2.73
C HIS A 196 13.17 6.74 1.26
N LEU A 197 13.22 7.72 0.33
CA LEU A 197 13.30 7.40 -1.09
C LEU A 197 14.60 6.65 -1.43
N ALA A 198 15.75 7.00 -0.85
CA ALA A 198 16.98 6.23 -1.02
C ALA A 198 16.90 4.83 -0.39
N PHE A 199 16.41 4.75 0.83
CA PHE A 199 16.50 3.56 1.69
C PHE A 199 15.17 2.85 1.93
N HIS A 200 14.20 3.06 1.05
CA HIS A 200 12.87 2.44 1.10
C HIS A 200 12.96 0.93 1.43
N PRO A 201 12.17 0.38 2.38
CA PRO A 201 12.21 -1.03 2.76
C PRO A 201 12.02 -2.01 1.60
N ARG A 202 11.34 -1.55 0.54
CA ARG A 202 11.15 -2.26 -0.72
C ARG A 202 11.83 -1.55 -1.87
N GLN A 203 13.12 -1.80 -2.05
CA GLN A 203 13.90 -1.22 -3.15
C GLN A 203 13.45 -1.75 -4.50
N GLU A 204 12.95 -2.99 -4.51
CA GLU A 204 12.47 -3.71 -5.69
C GLU A 204 11.35 -2.94 -6.42
N ARG A 205 10.56 -2.11 -5.71
CA ARG A 205 9.56 -1.22 -6.31
C ARG A 205 10.14 -0.27 -7.37
N PHE A 206 11.41 0.12 -7.25
CA PHE A 206 12.04 1.12 -8.13
C PHE A 206 13.00 0.51 -9.16
N ALA A 207 13.41 -0.75 -8.94
CA ALA A 207 14.52 -1.36 -9.65
C ALA A 207 14.07 -2.31 -10.78
N ALA A 208 12.85 -2.82 -10.72
CA ALA A 208 12.44 -3.92 -11.58
C ALA A 208 11.48 -3.50 -12.69
N THR A 209 11.76 -3.97 -13.90
CA THR A 209 10.78 -3.99 -14.99
C THR A 209 9.68 -5.00 -14.66
N ARG A 210 8.48 -4.83 -15.21
CA ARG A 210 7.36 -5.78 -15.02
C ARG A 210 7.76 -7.22 -15.41
N GLU A 211 8.65 -7.35 -16.38
CA GLU A 211 9.28 -8.61 -16.85
C GLU A 211 10.14 -9.30 -15.79
N SER A 212 10.78 -8.55 -14.89
CA SER A 212 11.60 -9.12 -13.81
C SER A 212 10.78 -9.96 -12.82
N TYR A 213 9.46 -9.77 -12.82
CA TYR A 213 8.48 -10.48 -12.00
C TYR A 213 7.57 -11.42 -12.80
N ALA A 214 7.69 -11.43 -14.13
CA ALA A 214 7.00 -12.37 -14.99
C ALA A 214 7.73 -13.72 -15.01
N ASP A 215 6.97 -14.79 -15.25
CA ASP A 215 7.48 -16.14 -15.52
C ASP A 215 8.57 -16.63 -14.54
N HIS A 216 9.63 -17.23 -15.08
CA HIS A 216 10.80 -17.76 -14.36
C HIS A 216 11.80 -16.68 -13.90
N GLY A 217 11.43 -15.40 -13.85
CA GLY A 217 12.30 -14.35 -13.34
C GLY A 217 12.89 -14.70 -11.96
N ALA A 218 14.04 -14.12 -11.61
CA ALA A 218 14.67 -14.39 -10.31
C ALA A 218 14.06 -13.55 -9.17
N ALA A 219 13.48 -12.39 -9.47
CA ALA A 219 13.09 -11.40 -8.47
C ALA A 219 11.71 -11.67 -7.84
N THR A 220 11.57 -11.34 -6.56
CA THR A 220 10.30 -11.32 -5.83
C THR A 220 9.65 -9.95 -5.98
N PRO A 221 8.35 -9.85 -6.32
CA PRO A 221 7.69 -8.56 -6.53
C PRO A 221 7.51 -7.79 -5.21
N PRO A 222 7.44 -6.43 -5.27
CA PRO A 222 7.29 -5.55 -4.11
C PRO A 222 5.98 -5.75 -3.34
N THR A 223 5.04 -6.52 -3.90
CA THR A 223 3.74 -6.76 -3.29
C THR A 223 3.71 -8.02 -2.42
N ALA A 224 4.67 -8.95 -2.61
CA ALA A 224 4.81 -10.14 -1.79
C ALA A 224 5.31 -9.80 -0.38
N LEU A 225 4.77 -10.43 0.66
CA LEU A 225 5.32 -10.29 1.99
C LEU A 225 6.73 -10.89 2.06
N LYS A 226 7.63 -10.21 2.77
CA LYS A 226 8.97 -10.75 3.03
C LYS A 226 8.84 -11.91 4.03
N PRO A 227 9.46 -13.07 3.78
CA PRO A 227 9.46 -14.16 4.75
C PRO A 227 10.14 -13.72 6.05
N SER A 228 9.69 -14.28 7.18
CA SER A 228 10.44 -14.21 8.44
C SER A 228 11.28 -15.46 8.63
N ASP A 229 12.44 -15.30 9.26
CA ASP A 229 13.31 -16.41 9.61
C ASP A 229 12.85 -17.05 10.93
N VAL A 230 11.77 -17.83 10.85
CA VAL A 230 11.13 -18.48 12.01
C VAL A 230 12.10 -19.44 12.71
N GLU A 231 13.04 -20.04 11.97
CA GLU A 231 14.07 -20.94 12.53
C GLU A 231 15.11 -20.20 13.39
N HIS A 232 15.26 -18.88 13.21
CA HIS A 232 16.13 -18.01 13.99
C HIS A 232 15.34 -17.01 14.85
N ASP A 233 14.19 -17.44 15.39
CA ASP A 233 13.35 -16.70 16.33
C ASP A 233 12.79 -15.36 15.80
N GLU A 234 12.68 -15.16 14.48
CA GLU A 234 11.99 -14.00 13.91
C GLU A 234 10.47 -14.18 13.89
N TYR A 235 9.83 -14.02 15.05
CA TYR A 235 8.38 -14.18 15.24
C TYR A 235 7.56 -12.89 15.04
N GLY A 236 8.07 -11.89 14.31
CA GLY A 236 7.40 -10.61 14.09
C GLY A 236 7.97 -9.45 14.89
N VAL A 237 7.11 -8.48 15.25
CA VAL A 237 7.47 -7.22 15.93
C VAL A 237 6.52 -6.94 17.09
N ALA A 238 7.04 -7.00 18.31
CA ALA A 238 6.36 -6.65 19.56
C ALA A 238 6.65 -5.21 20.02
N LYS A 239 7.84 -4.68 19.71
CA LYS A 239 8.34 -3.37 20.17
C LYS A 239 8.80 -2.49 19.01
N PRO A 240 8.75 -1.15 19.11
CA PRO A 240 9.22 -0.29 18.02
C PRO A 240 10.66 -0.56 17.58
N ALA A 241 11.58 -0.82 18.51
CA ALA A 241 12.99 -1.13 18.21
C ALA A 241 13.19 -2.44 17.42
N GLU A 242 12.18 -3.31 17.36
CA GLU A 242 12.25 -4.55 16.58
C GLU A 242 11.88 -4.33 15.11
N PHE A 243 11.36 -3.17 14.71
CA PHE A 243 11.31 -2.83 13.29
C PHE A 243 12.72 -2.65 12.72
N ARG A 244 12.91 -2.90 11.42
CA ARG A 244 14.18 -2.58 10.77
C ARG A 244 14.38 -1.06 10.73
N TRP A 245 15.62 -0.61 10.80
CA TRP A 245 15.94 0.83 10.84
C TRP A 245 15.31 1.64 9.69
N ASN A 246 15.16 1.05 8.51
CA ASN A 246 14.57 1.69 7.35
C ASN A 246 13.03 1.68 7.34
N GLN A 247 12.38 0.79 8.11
CA GLN A 247 10.96 0.88 8.43
C GLN A 247 10.71 2.04 9.41
N LEU A 248 11.55 2.17 10.45
CA LEU A 248 11.52 3.30 11.38
C LEU A 248 11.67 4.65 10.66
N LEU A 249 12.65 4.76 9.75
CA LEU A 249 12.79 5.90 8.83
C LEU A 249 11.52 6.19 8.03
N SER A 250 10.84 5.15 7.54
CA SER A 250 9.60 5.31 6.76
C SER A 250 8.46 5.91 7.56
N PHE A 251 8.36 5.62 8.86
CA PHE A 251 7.31 6.17 9.72
C PHE A 251 7.48 7.69 9.85
N ASP A 252 8.72 8.15 9.97
CA ASP A 252 9.08 9.57 10.01
C ASP A 252 8.87 10.31 8.68
N ALA A 253 8.90 9.60 7.56
CA ALA A 253 8.61 10.17 6.25
C ALA A 253 7.13 10.60 6.13
N CYS A 254 6.25 10.17 7.03
CA CYS A 254 4.82 10.47 6.96
C CYS A 254 4.53 11.99 7.02
N VAL A 255 3.88 12.48 5.96
CA VAL A 255 3.47 13.90 5.81
C VAL A 255 2.10 14.22 6.39
N GLN A 256 1.47 13.26 7.09
CA GLN A 256 0.14 13.39 7.70
C GLN A 256 -0.97 13.96 6.77
N CYS A 257 -0.91 13.66 5.47
CA CYS A 257 -1.89 14.16 4.49
C CYS A 257 -3.25 13.44 4.50
N GLY A 258 -3.32 12.28 5.16
CA GLY A 258 -4.56 11.49 5.27
C GLY A 258 -5.07 10.86 3.98
N LYS A 259 -4.26 10.80 2.90
CA LYS A 259 -4.62 10.04 1.69
C LYS A 259 -4.90 8.56 2.00
N CYS A 260 -4.09 7.95 2.86
CA CYS A 260 -4.30 6.59 3.33
C CYS A 260 -5.60 6.43 4.14
N GLU A 261 -5.93 7.40 5.00
CA GLU A 261 -7.18 7.44 5.78
C GLU A 261 -8.41 7.47 4.86
N ALA A 262 -8.45 8.41 3.91
CA ALA A 262 -9.60 8.58 2.99
C ALA A 262 -9.83 7.37 2.04
N ALA A 263 -8.78 6.58 1.81
CA ALA A 263 -8.81 5.38 0.97
C ALA A 263 -9.13 4.10 1.76
N CYS A 264 -9.02 4.12 3.09
CA CYS A 264 -9.14 2.93 3.92
C CYS A 264 -10.62 2.52 4.10
N PRO A 265 -11.02 1.31 3.67
CA PRO A 265 -12.39 0.85 3.83
C PRO A 265 -12.76 0.59 5.29
N ALA A 266 -11.83 0.09 6.11
CA ALA A 266 -12.02 -0.11 7.55
C ALA A 266 -12.26 1.23 8.29
N PHE A 267 -11.51 2.27 7.95
CA PHE A 267 -11.76 3.60 8.50
C PHE A 267 -13.14 4.12 8.09
N ALA A 268 -13.51 3.95 6.81
CA ALA A 268 -14.81 4.40 6.29
C ALA A 268 -16.00 3.64 6.89
N SER A 269 -15.82 2.38 7.28
CA SER A 269 -16.83 1.58 7.98
C SER A 269 -16.89 1.86 9.48
N GLY A 270 -15.97 2.66 10.01
CA GLY A 270 -15.90 2.98 11.43
C GLY A 270 -15.29 1.86 12.28
N GLN A 271 -14.63 0.87 11.67
CA GLN A 271 -13.76 -0.06 12.40
C GLN A 271 -12.59 0.71 13.04
N PRO A 272 -12.00 0.22 14.13
CA PRO A 272 -10.94 0.90 14.87
C PRO A 272 -9.58 0.90 14.14
N LEU A 273 -9.53 1.34 12.88
CA LEU A 273 -8.30 1.51 12.11
C LEU A 273 -8.29 2.84 11.37
N ASN A 274 -7.33 3.69 11.72
CA ASN A 274 -6.92 4.80 10.87
C ASN A 274 -5.45 4.60 10.46
N PRO A 275 -5.14 4.30 9.18
CA PRO A 275 -3.75 4.02 8.77
C PRO A 275 -2.81 5.22 8.94
N LYS A 276 -3.32 6.46 8.89
CA LYS A 276 -2.49 7.64 9.19
C LYS A 276 -2.15 7.68 10.69
N LYS A 277 -3.13 7.44 11.56
CA LYS A 277 -2.94 7.43 13.02
C LYS A 277 -2.02 6.31 13.44
N LEU A 278 -2.21 5.09 12.90
CA LEU A 278 -1.31 3.94 13.09
C LEU A 278 0.16 4.32 12.89
N ILE A 279 0.50 4.92 11.75
CA ILE A 279 1.90 5.34 11.48
C ILE A 279 2.36 6.44 12.45
N GLN A 280 1.48 7.35 12.87
CA GLN A 280 1.86 8.35 13.88
C GLN A 280 2.08 7.76 15.27
N ASP A 281 1.35 6.69 15.62
CA ASP A 281 1.57 5.98 16.89
C ASP A 281 2.89 5.20 16.86
N LEU A 282 3.25 4.63 15.70
CA LEU A 282 4.59 4.05 15.50
C LEU A 282 5.70 5.12 15.54
N VAL A 283 5.44 6.34 15.08
CA VAL A 283 6.37 7.48 15.28
C VAL A 283 6.52 7.82 16.76
N VAL A 284 5.43 7.84 17.54
CA VAL A 284 5.47 8.09 18.98
C VAL A 284 6.26 6.99 19.68
N GLY A 285 5.99 5.72 19.38
CA GLY A 285 6.75 4.59 19.92
C GLY A 285 8.24 4.65 19.63
N MET A 286 8.60 4.98 18.39
CA MET A 286 10.00 5.12 17.99
C MET A 286 10.71 6.31 18.65
N ALA A 287 10.04 7.46 18.76
CA ALA A 287 10.69 8.69 19.26
C ALA A 287 10.60 8.86 20.78
N GLY A 288 9.68 8.13 21.43
CA GLY A 288 9.28 8.37 22.80
C GLY A 288 8.21 9.46 22.92
N GLY A 289 7.31 9.33 23.90
CA GLY A 289 6.35 10.35 24.29
C GLY A 289 4.90 9.88 24.24
N THR A 290 3.98 10.79 23.89
CA THR A 290 2.54 10.53 23.83
C THR A 290 1.92 11.10 22.55
N ASP A 291 0.73 10.62 22.19
CA ASP A 291 -0.04 11.13 21.07
C ASP A 291 -0.89 12.38 21.41
N ALA A 292 -0.81 12.93 22.63
CA ALA A 292 -1.69 14.02 23.09
C ALA A 292 -1.65 15.29 22.20
N ALA A 293 -0.52 15.54 21.53
CA ALA A 293 -0.37 16.65 20.59
C ALA A 293 -0.82 16.32 19.15
N TYR A 294 -1.33 15.12 18.90
CA TYR A 294 -1.81 14.70 17.59
C TYR A 294 -3.09 15.46 17.20
N ALA A 295 -3.01 16.17 16.08
CA ALA A 295 -4.08 17.06 15.60
C ALA A 295 -4.73 16.57 14.30
N GLY A 296 -4.69 15.26 14.03
CA GLY A 296 -5.40 14.64 12.92
C GLY A 296 -6.62 13.84 13.37
N SER A 297 -7.29 13.16 12.44
CA SER A 297 -8.38 12.25 12.76
C SER A 297 -7.89 11.08 13.63
N PRO A 298 -8.54 10.79 14.77
CA PRO A 298 -8.15 9.67 15.63
C PRO A 298 -8.43 8.32 14.97
N THR A 299 -8.04 7.25 15.65
CA THR A 299 -8.56 5.91 15.38
C THR A 299 -10.04 5.88 15.83
N PRO A 300 -10.98 5.40 15.00
CA PRO A 300 -12.39 5.36 15.38
C PRO A 300 -12.60 4.64 16.71
N GLY A 301 -13.36 5.25 17.63
CA GLY A 301 -13.61 4.70 18.97
C GLY A 301 -12.53 4.96 20.01
N ILE A 302 -11.35 5.48 19.62
CA ILE A 302 -10.20 5.66 20.53
C ILE A 302 -9.80 7.15 20.58
N PRO A 303 -9.99 7.84 21.73
CA PRO A 303 -9.57 9.23 21.91
C PRO A 303 -8.06 9.44 21.78
N VAL A 304 -7.66 10.63 21.30
CA VAL A 304 -6.26 11.07 21.33
C VAL A 304 -5.83 11.37 22.76
N GLY A 305 -4.57 11.09 23.09
CA GLY A 305 -3.97 11.31 24.40
C GLY A 305 -3.91 10.07 25.27
N GLN A 306 -4.45 8.95 24.79
CA GLN A 306 -4.42 7.66 25.48
C GLN A 306 -3.19 6.82 25.12
N HIS A 307 -2.51 7.12 24.01
CA HIS A 307 -1.37 6.33 23.55
C HIS A 307 -0.05 6.99 23.95
N GLY A 308 0.86 6.18 24.48
CA GLY A 308 2.21 6.60 24.84
C GLY A 308 3.18 5.44 24.75
N GLY A 309 4.42 5.74 24.40
CA GLY A 309 5.40 4.69 24.21
C GLY A 309 6.83 5.19 24.17
N ASP A 310 7.73 4.23 24.13
CA ASP A 310 9.15 4.39 23.89
C ASP A 310 9.65 3.17 23.11
N PRO A 311 10.90 3.18 22.60
CA PRO A 311 11.39 2.15 21.69
C PRO A 311 11.36 0.72 22.24
N GLN A 312 11.31 0.54 23.56
CA GLN A 312 11.37 -0.76 24.23
C GLN A 312 10.02 -1.21 24.80
N ARG A 313 9.01 -0.34 24.82
CA ARG A 313 7.66 -0.71 25.28
C ARG A 313 6.93 -1.55 24.23
N PRO A 314 6.02 -2.45 24.66
CA PRO A 314 5.12 -3.15 23.75
C PRO A 314 4.34 -2.18 22.88
N ILE A 315 4.15 -2.50 21.61
CA ILE A 315 3.33 -1.70 20.69
C ILE A 315 1.86 -1.93 21.00
N VAL A 316 1.45 -3.20 20.98
CA VAL A 316 0.08 -3.59 21.31
C VAL A 316 -0.15 -3.32 22.79
N SER A 317 -1.31 -2.75 23.15
CA SER A 317 -1.73 -2.30 24.50
C SER A 317 -1.12 -1.00 25.04
N SER A 318 -0.07 -0.44 24.41
CA SER A 318 0.49 0.87 24.82
C SER A 318 0.34 1.95 23.75
N LEU A 319 0.55 1.60 22.49
CA LEU A 319 0.51 2.52 21.35
C LEU A 319 -0.67 2.26 20.42
N ILE A 320 -1.08 1.00 20.32
CA ILE A 320 -2.07 0.53 19.35
C ILE A 320 -2.88 -0.59 20.03
N GLU A 321 -4.20 -0.57 19.88
CA GLU A 321 -5.06 -1.68 20.32
C GLU A 321 -4.99 -2.87 19.37
N ALA A 322 -5.14 -4.09 19.88
CA ALA A 322 -5.10 -5.30 19.05
C ALA A 322 -6.09 -5.24 17.89
N ASP A 323 -7.33 -4.78 18.14
CA ASP A 323 -8.39 -4.63 17.14
C ASP A 323 -8.00 -3.69 15.99
N THR A 324 -7.09 -2.74 16.23
CA THR A 324 -6.56 -1.88 15.17
C THR A 324 -5.77 -2.69 14.14
N LEU A 325 -4.99 -3.68 14.60
CA LEU A 325 -4.25 -4.57 13.72
C LEU A 325 -5.23 -5.47 12.94
N TRP A 326 -6.23 -6.03 13.61
CA TRP A 326 -7.16 -7.01 13.05
C TRP A 326 -8.24 -6.42 12.13
N SER A 327 -8.49 -5.11 12.22
CA SER A 327 -9.35 -4.35 11.29
C SER A 327 -8.75 -4.24 9.87
N CYS A 328 -7.45 -4.47 9.71
CA CYS A 328 -6.80 -4.36 8.41
C CYS A 328 -7.16 -5.54 7.49
N THR A 329 -7.80 -5.25 6.36
CA THR A 329 -8.14 -6.29 5.35
C THR A 329 -6.99 -6.63 4.41
N THR A 330 -5.76 -6.21 4.75
CA THR A 330 -4.54 -6.25 3.93
C THR A 330 -4.67 -5.69 2.51
N CYS A 331 -5.74 -4.97 2.15
CA CYS A 331 -6.02 -4.64 0.75
C CYS A 331 -5.06 -3.64 0.08
N ARG A 332 -4.08 -3.06 0.77
CA ARG A 332 -3.08 -2.08 0.30
C ARG A 332 -3.63 -0.76 -0.26
N ALA A 333 -4.90 -0.40 -0.03
CA ALA A 333 -5.43 0.92 -0.45
C ALA A 333 -4.64 2.08 0.18
N CYS A 334 -4.24 1.94 1.45
CA CYS A 334 -3.42 2.92 2.16
C CYS A 334 -2.01 3.09 1.55
N VAL A 335 -1.37 1.99 1.17
CA VAL A 335 -0.05 1.99 0.54
C VAL A 335 -0.14 2.61 -0.86
N GLN A 336 -1.16 2.21 -1.64
CA GLN A 336 -1.36 2.69 -3.00
C GLN A 336 -1.54 4.21 -3.08
N GLU A 337 -2.18 4.82 -2.08
CA GLU A 337 -2.46 6.26 -2.04
C GLU A 337 -1.43 7.06 -1.23
N CYS A 338 -0.43 6.39 -0.62
CA CYS A 338 0.59 7.06 0.17
C CYS A 338 1.59 7.79 -0.75
N PRO A 339 1.70 9.13 -0.68
CA PRO A 339 2.67 9.88 -1.49
C PRO A 339 4.11 9.65 -1.05
N MET A 340 4.33 8.96 0.06
CA MET A 340 5.66 8.57 0.54
C MET A 340 5.90 7.06 0.41
N LEU A 341 4.95 6.32 -0.19
CA LEU A 341 5.04 4.88 -0.43
C LEU A 341 5.23 4.02 0.83
N ILE A 342 4.87 4.54 2.02
CA ILE A 342 5.00 3.84 3.30
C ILE A 342 4.24 2.50 3.27
N GLU A 343 4.93 1.42 3.66
CA GLU A 343 4.41 0.05 3.67
C GLU A 343 3.60 -0.24 4.95
N HIS A 344 2.40 0.36 5.03
CA HIS A 344 1.52 0.21 6.20
C HIS A 344 1.12 -1.26 6.44
N VAL A 345 0.87 -2.03 5.37
CA VAL A 345 0.44 -3.43 5.47
C VAL A 345 1.58 -4.31 6.00
N ASP A 346 2.82 -4.07 5.58
CA ASP A 346 3.97 -4.82 6.10
C ASP A 346 4.12 -4.61 7.61
N ALA A 347 4.03 -3.36 8.09
CA ALA A 347 4.12 -3.08 9.52
C ALA A 347 2.99 -3.77 10.32
N ILE A 348 1.76 -3.79 9.79
CA ILE A 348 0.63 -4.49 10.42
C ILE A 348 0.88 -6.00 10.47
N VAL A 349 1.34 -6.60 9.38
CA VAL A 349 1.58 -8.05 9.35
C VAL A 349 2.76 -8.43 10.24
N ASP A 350 3.82 -7.62 10.31
CA ASP A 350 4.93 -7.83 11.25
C ASP A 350 4.45 -7.84 12.71
N MET A 351 3.52 -6.95 13.08
CA MET A 351 2.90 -6.96 14.41
C MET A 351 1.94 -8.14 14.61
N ARG A 352 1.13 -8.49 13.60
CA ARG A 352 0.25 -9.69 13.65
C ARG A 352 1.05 -10.97 13.84
N ARG A 353 2.22 -11.10 13.19
CA ARG A 353 3.12 -12.25 13.39
C ARG A 353 3.46 -12.45 14.86
N ASN A 354 3.79 -11.37 15.57
CA ASN A 354 4.06 -11.45 16.99
C ASN A 354 2.82 -11.85 17.80
N GLN A 355 1.66 -11.24 17.52
CA GLN A 355 0.41 -11.60 18.19
C GLN A 355 0.07 -13.08 18.02
N THR A 356 0.26 -13.62 16.81
CA THR A 356 -0.10 -14.99 16.49
C THR A 356 0.94 -16.01 16.97
N LEU A 357 2.22 -15.82 16.63
CA LEU A 357 3.27 -16.81 16.88
C LEU A 357 3.76 -16.80 18.34
N VAL A 358 3.75 -15.64 19.01
CA VAL A 358 4.25 -15.52 20.39
C VAL A 358 3.12 -15.60 21.40
N HIS A 359 2.00 -14.93 21.14
CA HIS A 359 0.89 -14.84 22.10
C HIS A 359 -0.27 -15.80 21.80
N GLY A 360 -0.29 -16.46 20.64
CA GLY A 360 -1.44 -17.26 20.21
C GLY A 360 -2.73 -16.44 20.06
N ALA A 361 -2.62 -15.11 19.97
CA ALA A 361 -3.73 -14.19 20.09
C ALA A 361 -4.27 -13.81 18.71
N VAL A 362 -5.26 -14.56 18.23
CA VAL A 362 -6.00 -14.28 16.98
C VAL A 362 -7.49 -14.18 17.29
N PRO A 363 -8.17 -13.06 16.96
CA PRO A 363 -9.59 -12.89 17.29
C PRO A 363 -10.52 -13.84 16.53
N GLY A 364 -11.74 -13.97 17.06
CA GLY A 364 -12.84 -14.67 16.42
C GLY A 364 -12.51 -16.12 16.10
N LYS A 365 -12.85 -16.56 14.89
CA LYS A 365 -12.59 -17.93 14.40
C LYS A 365 -11.16 -18.13 13.87
N GLY A 366 -10.30 -17.11 13.98
CA GLY A 366 -8.96 -17.16 13.40
C GLY A 366 -8.10 -18.29 13.99
N ALA A 367 -8.14 -18.51 15.30
CA ALA A 367 -7.37 -19.59 15.94
C ALA A 367 -7.80 -20.98 15.46
N ASP A 368 -9.11 -21.23 15.36
CA ASP A 368 -9.67 -22.50 14.89
C ASP A 368 -9.28 -22.78 13.43
N VAL A 369 -9.35 -21.77 12.57
CA VAL A 369 -8.93 -21.89 11.16
C VAL A 369 -7.44 -22.19 11.04
N LEU A 370 -6.59 -21.57 11.86
CA LEU A 370 -5.16 -21.88 11.90
C LEU A 370 -4.90 -23.31 12.36
N ALA A 371 -5.67 -23.82 13.34
CA ALA A 371 -5.58 -25.21 13.78
C ALA A 371 -5.97 -26.18 12.65
N ASN A 372 -7.12 -25.94 11.99
CA ASN A 372 -7.55 -26.73 10.84
C ASN A 372 -6.49 -26.76 9.73
N LEU A 373 -5.90 -25.61 9.39
CA LEU A 373 -4.85 -25.53 8.36
C LEU A 373 -3.63 -26.42 8.71
N ARG A 374 -3.22 -26.45 9.98
CA ARG A 374 -2.10 -27.30 10.44
C ARG A 374 -2.46 -28.79 10.41
N GLU A 375 -3.68 -29.13 10.78
CA GLU A 375 -4.11 -30.52 10.98
C GLU A 375 -4.60 -31.19 9.69
N THR A 376 -5.37 -30.49 8.88
CA THR A 376 -6.03 -31.04 7.68
C THR A 376 -5.48 -30.47 6.38
N GLY A 377 -4.80 -29.32 6.43
CA GLY A 377 -4.38 -28.59 5.23
C GLY A 377 -5.50 -27.80 4.55
N THR A 378 -6.63 -27.60 5.22
CA THR A 378 -7.81 -26.85 4.75
C THR A 378 -8.29 -25.90 5.85
N MET A 379 -8.90 -24.77 5.49
CA MET A 379 -9.41 -23.80 6.47
C MET A 379 -10.61 -24.34 7.24
N GLY A 380 -11.50 -25.06 6.56
CA GLY A 380 -12.72 -25.60 7.14
C GLY A 380 -12.56 -26.93 7.87
N GLY A 381 -11.37 -27.53 7.87
CA GLY A 381 -11.17 -28.88 8.41
C GLY A 381 -11.76 -29.98 7.52
N TYR A 382 -12.10 -29.65 6.26
CA TYR A 382 -12.67 -30.58 5.30
C TYR A 382 -11.64 -31.57 4.76
N ASP A 383 -12.11 -32.77 4.39
CA ASP A 383 -11.33 -33.77 3.64
C ASP A 383 -10.94 -33.20 2.26
N THR A 384 -9.65 -33.24 1.93
CA THR A 384 -9.15 -32.77 0.63
C THR A 384 -9.71 -33.58 -0.54
N ALA A 385 -10.19 -34.80 -0.30
CA ALA A 385 -10.86 -35.60 -1.33
C ALA A 385 -12.14 -34.94 -1.86
N ALA A 386 -12.88 -34.22 -1.02
CA ALA A 386 -14.15 -33.57 -1.39
C ALA A 386 -13.97 -32.26 -2.18
N ARG A 387 -12.73 -31.72 -2.26
CA ARG A 387 -12.45 -30.40 -2.86
C ARG A 387 -12.89 -30.28 -4.32
N TYR A 388 -12.94 -31.40 -5.05
CA TYR A 388 -13.23 -31.46 -6.48
C TYR A 388 -14.52 -32.22 -6.81
N ASP A 389 -15.40 -32.46 -5.84
CA ASP A 389 -16.69 -33.11 -6.08
C ASP A 389 -17.52 -32.32 -7.11
N TRP A 390 -17.35 -31.00 -7.16
CA TRP A 390 -17.98 -30.11 -8.12
C TRP A 390 -17.55 -30.33 -9.57
N SER A 391 -16.49 -31.08 -9.87
CA SER A 391 -15.99 -31.26 -11.24
C SER A 391 -16.28 -32.64 -11.84
N VAL A 392 -16.89 -33.56 -11.07
CA VAL A 392 -17.07 -34.96 -11.45
C VAL A 392 -17.94 -35.11 -12.70
N ASP A 393 -19.08 -34.42 -12.75
CA ASP A 393 -20.00 -34.44 -13.90
C ASP A 393 -19.51 -33.61 -15.10
N LEU A 394 -18.45 -32.83 -14.92
CA LEU A 394 -17.77 -32.09 -15.99
C LEU A 394 -16.61 -32.87 -16.62
N SER A 395 -16.36 -34.10 -16.12
CA SER A 395 -15.26 -34.97 -16.56
C SER A 395 -13.89 -34.30 -16.53
N ALA A 396 -13.65 -33.42 -15.55
CA ALA A 396 -12.37 -32.73 -15.40
C ALA A 396 -11.26 -33.74 -15.06
N PRO A 397 -10.20 -33.87 -15.87
CA PRO A 397 -9.16 -34.85 -15.64
C PRO A 397 -8.26 -34.46 -14.46
N VAL A 398 -7.86 -35.44 -13.65
CA VAL A 398 -6.93 -35.24 -12.53
C VAL A 398 -5.50 -35.35 -13.01
N ALA A 399 -4.62 -34.45 -12.55
CA ALA A 399 -3.21 -34.43 -12.93
C ALA A 399 -2.48 -35.68 -12.42
N GLN A 400 -1.58 -36.23 -13.25
CA GLN A 400 -0.81 -37.43 -12.94
C GLN A 400 0.68 -37.22 -13.27
N PRO A 401 1.61 -37.73 -12.44
CA PRO A 401 3.03 -37.74 -12.78
C PRO A 401 3.29 -38.40 -14.15
N GLY A 402 4.21 -37.85 -14.94
CA GLY A 402 4.56 -38.38 -16.26
C GLY A 402 3.61 -37.97 -17.40
N ARG A 403 2.47 -37.34 -17.11
CA ARG A 403 1.58 -36.74 -18.12
C ARG A 403 1.68 -35.23 -18.09
N ARG A 404 2.22 -34.64 -19.16
CA ARG A 404 2.23 -33.17 -19.34
C ARG A 404 0.84 -32.68 -19.71
N VAL A 405 0.43 -31.54 -19.15
CA VAL A 405 -0.77 -30.78 -19.52
C VAL A 405 -0.41 -29.32 -19.79
N ASP A 406 -1.17 -28.62 -20.62
CA ASP A 406 -0.91 -27.19 -20.86
C ASP A 406 -1.32 -26.35 -19.64
N VAL A 407 -2.44 -26.69 -19.00
CA VAL A 407 -2.99 -25.91 -17.88
C VAL A 407 -3.24 -26.78 -16.65
N LEU A 408 -2.67 -26.39 -15.50
CA LEU A 408 -3.05 -26.94 -14.20
C LEU A 408 -4.03 -26.00 -13.49
N ILE A 409 -5.20 -26.50 -13.11
CA ILE A 409 -6.21 -25.75 -12.36
C ILE A 409 -6.01 -25.96 -10.87
N VAL A 410 -5.70 -24.87 -10.16
CA VAL A 410 -5.67 -24.83 -8.69
C VAL A 410 -6.93 -24.14 -8.21
N ALA A 411 -7.78 -24.89 -7.49
CA ALA A 411 -9.12 -24.43 -7.16
C ALA A 411 -9.11 -23.44 -5.99
N GLY A 412 -8.27 -23.68 -4.99
CA GLY A 412 -8.23 -22.92 -3.74
C GLY A 412 -9.28 -23.38 -2.73
N GLU A 413 -9.19 -22.86 -1.51
CA GLU A 413 -10.08 -23.26 -0.41
C GLU A 413 -11.56 -22.95 -0.67
N GLY A 414 -11.84 -21.90 -1.46
CA GLY A 414 -13.20 -21.57 -1.86
C GLY A 414 -13.92 -22.74 -2.54
N ALA A 415 -13.21 -23.75 -3.07
CA ALA A 415 -13.81 -24.89 -3.78
C ALA A 415 -14.76 -25.74 -2.93
N PHE A 416 -14.68 -25.64 -1.60
CA PHE A 416 -15.64 -26.25 -0.68
C PHE A 416 -16.96 -25.46 -0.55
N ASP A 417 -16.97 -24.19 -0.95
CA ASP A 417 -18.15 -23.34 -0.93
C ASP A 417 -18.98 -23.50 -2.22
N MET A 418 -20.27 -23.85 -2.06
CA MET A 418 -21.17 -24.09 -3.18
C MET A 418 -21.32 -22.89 -4.12
N ARG A 419 -21.16 -21.65 -3.61
CA ARG A 419 -21.28 -20.46 -4.45
C ARG A 419 -20.05 -20.33 -5.36
N TYR A 420 -18.85 -20.53 -4.86
CA TYR A 420 -17.64 -20.51 -5.69
C TYR A 420 -17.51 -21.72 -6.62
N GLN A 421 -18.08 -22.87 -6.24
CA GLN A 421 -18.19 -24.01 -7.16
C GLN A 421 -18.89 -23.62 -8.48
N ARG A 422 -19.86 -22.70 -8.47
CA ARG A 422 -20.47 -22.18 -9.72
C ARG A 422 -19.45 -21.51 -10.64
N THR A 423 -18.55 -20.70 -10.07
CA THR A 423 -17.45 -20.05 -10.79
C THR A 423 -16.47 -21.07 -11.38
N LEU A 424 -16.06 -22.05 -10.57
CA LEU A 424 -15.15 -23.12 -11.01
C LEU A 424 -15.76 -23.98 -12.13
N ARG A 425 -17.05 -24.34 -11.99
CA ARG A 425 -17.80 -25.06 -13.03
C ARG A 425 -17.92 -24.25 -14.31
N ALA A 426 -18.21 -22.96 -14.21
CA ALA A 426 -18.27 -22.06 -15.36
C ALA A 426 -16.91 -21.96 -16.07
N LEU A 427 -15.81 -21.84 -15.31
CA LEU A 427 -14.46 -21.87 -15.86
C LEU A 427 -14.20 -23.19 -16.61
N VAL A 428 -14.50 -24.34 -16.01
CA VAL A 428 -14.32 -25.64 -16.67
C VAL A 428 -15.16 -25.77 -17.95
N LYS A 429 -16.41 -25.29 -17.95
CA LYS A 429 -17.23 -25.24 -19.17
C LYS A 429 -16.57 -24.44 -20.29
N VAL A 430 -16.01 -23.26 -19.96
CA VAL A 430 -15.28 -22.42 -20.92
C VAL A 430 -14.03 -23.14 -21.45
N LEU A 431 -13.27 -23.82 -20.58
CA LEU A 431 -12.07 -24.57 -20.98
C LEU A 431 -12.40 -25.76 -21.89
N ASN A 432 -13.47 -26.51 -21.57
CA ASN A 432 -13.96 -27.62 -22.37
C ASN A 432 -14.41 -27.13 -23.76
N HIS A 433 -15.17 -26.03 -23.82
CA HIS A 433 -15.60 -25.42 -25.10
C HIS A 433 -14.40 -24.95 -25.94
N ALA A 434 -13.37 -24.39 -25.29
CA ALA A 434 -12.16 -23.89 -25.95
C ALA A 434 -11.17 -25.01 -26.36
N GLY A 435 -11.43 -26.27 -26.01
CA GLY A 435 -10.54 -27.40 -26.27
C GLY A 435 -9.16 -27.25 -25.61
N VAL A 436 -9.11 -26.72 -24.38
CA VAL A 436 -7.84 -26.58 -23.62
C VAL A 436 -7.44 -27.91 -23.00
N ASP A 437 -6.17 -28.32 -23.13
CA ASP A 437 -5.62 -29.45 -22.39
C ASP A 437 -5.29 -29.02 -20.95
N TYR A 438 -6.20 -29.33 -20.02
CA TYR A 438 -6.03 -28.99 -18.62
C TYR A 438 -6.14 -30.22 -17.71
N ALA A 439 -5.69 -30.08 -16.48
CA ALA A 439 -6.01 -31.01 -15.39
C ALA A 439 -6.19 -30.27 -14.06
N VAL A 440 -6.88 -30.92 -13.10
CA VAL A 440 -7.05 -30.45 -11.72
C VAL A 440 -6.11 -31.21 -10.77
N LEU A 441 -5.79 -30.63 -9.60
CA LEU A 441 -4.94 -31.30 -8.60
C LEU A 441 -5.65 -32.44 -7.85
N GLY A 442 -6.99 -32.45 -7.82
CA GLY A 442 -7.75 -33.43 -7.05
C GLY A 442 -7.41 -33.39 -5.56
N ARG A 443 -7.39 -34.56 -4.92
CA ARG A 443 -7.09 -34.70 -3.48
C ARG A 443 -5.69 -34.27 -3.05
N ALA A 444 -4.77 -34.07 -4.00
CA ALA A 444 -3.41 -33.63 -3.71
C ALA A 444 -3.34 -32.11 -3.41
N GLU A 445 -4.39 -31.35 -3.71
CA GLU A 445 -4.42 -29.92 -3.40
C GLU A 445 -4.61 -29.68 -1.90
N THR A 446 -3.63 -29.01 -1.31
CA THR A 446 -3.71 -28.38 0.03
C THR A 446 -3.83 -26.87 -0.14
N ASP A 447 -4.30 -26.17 0.89
CA ASP A 447 -4.39 -24.71 0.85
C ASP A 447 -3.01 -24.05 0.62
N THR A 448 -3.00 -22.85 0.02
CA THR A 448 -1.76 -22.12 -0.28
C THR A 448 -1.12 -21.45 0.94
N GLY A 449 -1.77 -21.51 2.10
CA GLY A 449 -1.37 -20.84 3.33
C GLY A 449 -1.62 -19.33 3.31
N ASP A 450 -2.41 -18.78 2.37
CA ASP A 450 -2.63 -17.31 2.28
C ASP A 450 -3.17 -16.77 3.60
N ILE A 451 -4.20 -17.43 4.15
CA ILE A 451 -4.86 -16.99 5.38
C ILE A 451 -3.95 -17.12 6.60
N ALA A 452 -3.21 -18.23 6.72
CA ALA A 452 -2.17 -18.37 7.75
C ALA A 452 -1.20 -17.18 7.71
N ARG A 453 -0.72 -16.84 6.51
CA ARG A 453 0.20 -15.73 6.31
C ARG A 453 -0.40 -14.37 6.66
N ARG A 454 -1.66 -14.10 6.30
CA ARG A 454 -2.32 -12.81 6.61
C ARG A 454 -2.69 -12.67 8.09
N LEU A 455 -2.94 -13.79 8.77
CA LEU A 455 -3.14 -13.84 10.21
C LEU A 455 -1.82 -13.83 10.98
N GLY A 456 -0.67 -13.90 10.31
CA GLY A 456 0.64 -13.81 10.95
C GLY A 456 1.25 -15.15 11.38
N ASP A 457 0.60 -16.28 11.07
CA ASP A 457 1.19 -17.61 11.25
C ASP A 457 2.13 -17.94 10.09
N GLU A 458 3.32 -17.33 10.11
CA GLU A 458 4.33 -17.53 9.06
C GLU A 458 4.86 -18.98 9.07
N ALA A 459 4.91 -19.64 10.23
CA ALA A 459 5.36 -21.02 10.36
C ALA A 459 4.45 -21.97 9.56
N THR A 460 3.14 -21.89 9.80
CA THR A 460 2.14 -22.68 9.06
C THR A 460 2.17 -22.33 7.57
N PHE A 461 2.26 -21.04 7.21
CA PHE A 461 2.40 -20.65 5.80
C PHE A 461 3.61 -21.31 5.11
N GLN A 462 4.79 -21.26 5.71
CA GLN A 462 6.00 -21.84 5.11
C GLN A 462 5.90 -23.36 4.99
N GLN A 463 5.33 -24.04 5.99
CA GLN A 463 5.12 -25.49 5.94
C GLN A 463 4.19 -25.89 4.78
N MET A 464 3.04 -25.23 4.68
CA MET A 464 2.05 -25.49 3.62
C MET A 464 2.61 -25.17 2.24
N ALA A 465 3.31 -24.04 2.11
CA ALA A 465 3.93 -23.65 0.86
C ALA A 465 4.98 -24.67 0.40
N LYS A 466 5.89 -25.10 1.29
CA LYS A 466 6.90 -26.14 0.98
C LYS A 466 6.23 -27.45 0.56
N ARG A 467 5.14 -27.87 1.22
CA ARG A 467 4.37 -29.07 0.86
C ARG A 467 3.78 -28.97 -0.53
N LEU A 468 3.06 -27.89 -0.83
CA LEU A 468 2.43 -27.70 -2.14
C LEU A 468 3.47 -27.53 -3.26
N ILE A 469 4.59 -26.86 -3.00
CA ILE A 469 5.74 -26.80 -3.94
C ILE A 469 6.24 -28.21 -4.27
N GLY A 470 6.40 -29.06 -3.25
CA GLY A 470 6.76 -30.47 -3.41
C GLY A 470 5.78 -31.22 -4.31
N THR A 471 4.48 -31.10 -4.05
CA THR A 471 3.41 -31.69 -4.87
C THR A 471 3.49 -31.22 -6.33
N LEU A 472 3.55 -29.91 -6.55
CA LEU A 472 3.65 -29.33 -7.88
C LEU A 472 4.91 -29.78 -8.63
N GLY A 473 6.03 -29.98 -7.93
CA GLY A 473 7.28 -30.48 -8.49
C GLY A 473 7.22 -31.91 -9.03
N THR A 474 6.19 -32.69 -8.65
CA THR A 474 5.97 -34.05 -9.19
C THR A 474 5.19 -34.06 -10.51
N LEU A 475 4.63 -32.91 -10.90
CA LEU A 475 3.73 -32.77 -12.04
C LEU A 475 4.43 -32.02 -13.18
N SER A 476 3.98 -32.26 -14.41
CA SER A 476 4.47 -31.55 -15.60
C SER A 476 3.34 -30.71 -16.18
N PHE A 477 3.51 -29.38 -16.17
CA PHE A 477 2.53 -28.45 -16.71
C PHE A 477 3.22 -27.19 -17.24
N GLU A 478 2.57 -26.47 -18.16
CA GLU A 478 3.11 -25.21 -18.69
C GLU A 478 2.76 -24.00 -17.80
N GLN A 479 1.52 -23.90 -17.35
CA GLN A 479 1.06 -22.81 -16.49
C GLN A 479 -0.04 -23.24 -15.53
N ILE A 480 -0.20 -22.48 -14.45
CA ILE A 480 -1.28 -22.63 -13.48
C ILE A 480 -2.36 -21.58 -13.77
N VAL A 481 -3.62 -22.00 -13.77
CA VAL A 481 -4.78 -21.09 -13.82
C VAL A 481 -5.62 -21.27 -12.55
N THR A 482 -6.07 -20.16 -11.97
CA THR A 482 -6.94 -20.16 -10.80
C THR A 482 -7.98 -19.05 -10.88
N ALA A 483 -9.18 -19.31 -10.33
CA ALA A 483 -10.23 -18.31 -10.22
C ALA A 483 -10.13 -17.46 -8.93
N ASP A 484 -9.13 -17.73 -8.08
CA ASP A 484 -8.88 -16.94 -6.88
C ASP A 484 -7.58 -16.12 -7.00
N PRO A 485 -7.66 -14.77 -7.02
CA PRO A 485 -6.46 -13.94 -7.05
C PRO A 485 -5.60 -14.03 -5.78
N HIS A 486 -6.12 -14.55 -4.65
CA HIS A 486 -5.33 -14.83 -3.46
C HIS A 486 -4.40 -16.03 -3.68
N VAL A 487 -4.95 -17.16 -4.15
CA VAL A 487 -4.18 -18.34 -4.59
C VAL A 487 -3.14 -17.94 -5.63
N MET A 488 -3.55 -17.15 -6.65
CA MET A 488 -2.64 -16.63 -7.65
C MET A 488 -1.50 -15.84 -7.01
N HIS A 489 -1.80 -14.95 -6.07
CA HIS A 489 -0.79 -14.12 -5.41
C HIS A 489 0.21 -14.98 -4.62
N SER A 490 -0.28 -15.98 -3.86
CA SER A 490 0.58 -16.87 -3.10
C SER A 490 1.52 -17.67 -4.01
N LEU A 491 0.97 -18.38 -4.98
CA LEU A 491 1.73 -19.22 -5.91
C LEU A 491 2.70 -18.42 -6.79
N ARG A 492 2.23 -17.30 -7.35
CA ARG A 492 3.03 -16.51 -8.31
C ARG A 492 4.13 -15.73 -7.64
N ASN A 493 3.84 -15.10 -6.50
CA ASN A 493 4.69 -14.04 -5.96
C ASN A 493 5.39 -14.45 -4.68
N GLU A 494 4.66 -15.10 -3.77
CA GLU A 494 5.12 -15.34 -2.41
C GLU A 494 5.91 -16.65 -2.28
N TYR A 495 5.59 -17.67 -3.09
CA TYR A 495 6.31 -18.95 -3.13
C TYR A 495 7.73 -18.80 -3.70
N ARG A 496 8.00 -17.74 -4.46
CA ARG A 496 9.33 -17.47 -5.05
C ARG A 496 10.42 -17.36 -4.00
N ALA A 497 10.10 -16.79 -2.84
CA ALA A 497 11.02 -16.69 -1.71
C ALA A 497 11.37 -18.07 -1.10
N LEU A 498 10.57 -19.09 -1.39
CA LEU A 498 10.72 -20.48 -0.93
C LEU A 498 11.17 -21.42 -2.06
N GLY A 499 11.56 -20.88 -3.22
CA GLY A 499 12.01 -21.65 -4.39
C GLY A 499 10.92 -22.04 -5.39
N GLY A 500 9.63 -21.85 -5.08
CA GLY A 500 8.52 -22.13 -5.99
C GLY A 500 8.35 -21.03 -7.04
N ARG A 501 8.64 -21.32 -8.32
CA ARG A 501 8.51 -20.36 -9.43
C ARG A 501 7.59 -20.91 -10.50
N TYR A 502 6.39 -20.35 -10.59
CA TYR A 502 5.35 -20.80 -11.52
C TYR A 502 4.81 -19.64 -12.35
N THR A 503 4.47 -19.92 -13.61
CA THR A 503 3.62 -19.04 -14.41
C THR A 503 2.19 -19.25 -13.96
N VAL A 504 1.60 -18.26 -13.28
CA VAL A 504 0.24 -18.33 -12.74
C VAL A 504 -0.62 -17.21 -13.31
N LYS A 505 -1.76 -17.56 -13.88
CA LYS A 505 -2.72 -16.61 -14.43
C LYS A 505 -4.04 -16.67 -13.66
N HIS A 506 -4.63 -15.51 -13.48
CA HIS A 506 -6.01 -15.43 -13.05
C HIS A 506 -6.92 -15.86 -14.21
N HIS A 507 -8.04 -16.50 -13.88
CA HIS A 507 -8.97 -17.02 -14.89
C HIS A 507 -9.43 -15.94 -15.89
N THR A 508 -9.69 -14.71 -15.45
CA THR A 508 -10.10 -13.61 -16.37
C THR A 508 -9.04 -13.29 -17.41
N THR A 509 -7.76 -13.36 -17.02
CA THR A 509 -6.63 -13.06 -17.89
C THR A 509 -6.45 -14.19 -18.89
N PHE A 510 -6.50 -15.43 -18.43
CA PHE A 510 -6.43 -16.60 -19.30
C PHE A 510 -7.59 -16.66 -20.31
N VAL A 511 -8.82 -16.43 -19.86
CA VAL A 511 -10.00 -16.41 -20.74
C VAL A 511 -9.93 -15.27 -21.77
N ALA A 512 -9.43 -14.09 -21.38
CA ALA A 512 -9.20 -13.01 -22.34
C ALA A 512 -8.19 -13.40 -23.44
N GLU A 513 -7.15 -14.17 -23.09
CA GLU A 513 -6.20 -14.71 -24.09
C GLU A 513 -6.88 -15.74 -25.01
N LEU A 514 -7.77 -16.59 -24.50
CA LEU A 514 -8.55 -17.52 -25.33
C LEU A 514 -9.44 -16.78 -26.34
N VAL A 515 -10.08 -15.68 -25.92
CA VAL A 515 -10.86 -14.80 -26.82
C VAL A 515 -9.95 -14.18 -27.88
N ALA A 516 -8.80 -13.61 -27.47
CA ALA A 516 -7.85 -12.98 -28.38
C ALA A 516 -7.26 -13.96 -29.40
N ALA A 517 -7.06 -15.22 -29.01
CA ALA A 517 -6.62 -16.31 -29.88
C ALA A 517 -7.75 -16.86 -30.78
N GLY A 518 -8.98 -16.36 -30.64
CA GLY A 518 -10.14 -16.81 -31.40
C GLY A 518 -10.66 -18.20 -31.03
N LYS A 519 -10.19 -18.78 -29.91
CA LYS A 519 -10.63 -20.11 -29.42
C LYS A 519 -12.05 -20.08 -28.89
N ILE A 520 -12.51 -18.94 -28.39
CA ILE A 520 -13.90 -18.72 -27.96
C ILE A 520 -14.39 -17.36 -28.48
N LYS A 521 -15.69 -17.26 -28.73
CA LYS A 521 -16.33 -16.04 -29.25
C LYS A 521 -17.59 -15.72 -28.44
N PRO A 522 -17.43 -15.13 -27.24
CA PRO A 522 -18.56 -14.85 -26.37
C PRO A 522 -19.52 -13.83 -27.00
N GLN A 523 -20.83 -14.04 -26.83
CA GLN A 523 -21.88 -13.12 -27.25
C GLN A 523 -22.90 -12.88 -26.15
N ALA A 524 -23.39 -11.64 -26.02
CA ALA A 524 -24.28 -11.28 -24.92
C ALA A 524 -25.54 -12.15 -24.92
N ALA A 525 -25.73 -12.89 -23.83
CA ALA A 525 -27.00 -13.56 -23.55
C ALA A 525 -28.13 -12.52 -23.52
N GLU A 526 -29.29 -12.85 -24.06
CA GLU A 526 -30.45 -11.94 -24.15
C GLU A 526 -30.80 -11.34 -22.78
N ALA A 527 -30.79 -12.17 -21.73
CA ALA A 527 -31.06 -11.77 -20.35
C ALA A 527 -30.05 -10.75 -19.74
N LEU A 528 -28.90 -10.53 -20.39
CA LEU A 528 -27.84 -9.63 -19.93
C LEU A 528 -27.68 -8.38 -20.81
N ARG A 529 -28.31 -8.32 -22.00
CA ARG A 529 -28.12 -7.21 -22.95
C ARG A 529 -28.57 -5.86 -22.41
N GLU A 530 -29.67 -5.85 -21.68
CA GLU A 530 -30.27 -4.62 -21.14
C GLU A 530 -29.79 -4.28 -19.72
N LYS A 531 -29.01 -5.18 -19.09
CA LYS A 531 -28.51 -4.98 -17.72
C LYS A 531 -27.25 -4.11 -17.70
N ARG A 532 -27.18 -3.20 -16.73
CA ARG A 532 -25.97 -2.41 -16.41
C ARG A 532 -25.06 -3.22 -15.49
N ILE A 533 -23.87 -3.54 -15.97
CA ILE A 533 -22.91 -4.40 -15.25
C ILE A 533 -21.74 -3.57 -14.76
N ALA A 534 -21.55 -3.47 -13.45
CA ALA A 534 -20.40 -2.81 -12.85
C ALA A 534 -19.33 -3.83 -12.44
N TYR A 535 -18.06 -3.58 -12.77
CA TYR A 535 -16.98 -4.46 -12.35
C TYR A 535 -16.41 -4.07 -10.98
N HIS A 536 -16.32 -5.02 -10.06
CA HIS A 536 -15.59 -4.86 -8.80
C HIS A 536 -14.16 -5.36 -8.96
N ASP A 537 -13.19 -4.43 -8.90
CA ASP A 537 -11.76 -4.75 -8.90
C ASP A 537 -11.30 -5.46 -7.60
N PRO A 538 -10.99 -6.78 -7.63
CA PRO A 538 -10.47 -7.47 -6.47
C PRO A 538 -9.10 -6.91 -6.09
N CYS A 539 -8.87 -6.63 -4.81
CA CYS A 539 -7.63 -5.98 -4.39
C CYS A 539 -6.37 -6.82 -4.67
N TYR A 540 -6.46 -8.15 -4.57
CA TYR A 540 -5.37 -9.06 -4.89
C TYR A 540 -5.14 -9.17 -6.41
N LEU A 541 -6.15 -8.99 -7.26
CA LEU A 541 -5.96 -8.98 -8.72
C LEU A 541 -5.39 -7.63 -9.19
N GLY A 542 -5.99 -6.52 -8.74
CA GLY A 542 -5.59 -5.17 -9.10
C GLY A 542 -4.34 -4.68 -8.36
N ARG A 543 -4.46 -4.32 -7.08
CA ARG A 543 -3.38 -3.63 -6.36
C ARG A 543 -2.13 -4.48 -6.10
N TYR A 544 -2.30 -5.78 -5.89
CA TYR A 544 -1.17 -6.67 -5.64
C TYR A 544 -0.51 -7.18 -6.92
N ASN A 545 -1.29 -7.34 -7.99
CA ASN A 545 -0.87 -8.07 -9.18
C ASN A 545 -0.90 -7.23 -10.48
N GLY A 546 -1.44 -6.01 -10.42
CA GLY A 546 -1.46 -5.06 -11.54
C GLY A 546 -2.42 -5.45 -12.66
N GLU A 547 -3.38 -6.34 -12.39
CA GLU A 547 -4.35 -6.85 -13.36
C GLU A 547 -5.69 -6.15 -13.15
N THR A 548 -5.99 -5.18 -14.01
CA THR A 548 -7.25 -4.40 -13.98
C THR A 548 -7.89 -4.35 -15.36
N GLU A 549 -7.10 -4.36 -16.43
CA GLU A 549 -7.62 -4.26 -17.80
C GLU A 549 -8.18 -5.57 -18.36
N ALA A 550 -7.53 -6.72 -18.12
CA ALA A 550 -7.95 -8.00 -18.72
C ALA A 550 -9.42 -8.36 -18.41
N PRO A 551 -9.93 -8.26 -17.16
CA PRO A 551 -11.36 -8.46 -16.87
C PRO A 551 -12.27 -7.49 -17.64
N ARG A 552 -11.87 -6.22 -17.77
CA ARG A 552 -12.66 -5.20 -18.48
C ARG A 552 -12.73 -5.47 -19.97
N THR A 553 -11.60 -5.82 -20.58
CA THR A 553 -11.54 -6.21 -22.00
C THR A 553 -12.43 -7.42 -22.25
N LEU A 554 -12.35 -8.44 -21.40
CA LEU A 554 -13.18 -9.64 -21.51
C LEU A 554 -14.69 -9.33 -21.38
N LEU A 555 -15.09 -8.52 -20.39
CA LEU A 555 -16.49 -8.12 -20.23
C LEU A 555 -17.00 -7.33 -21.46
N LYS A 556 -16.17 -6.43 -22.01
CA LYS A 556 -16.53 -5.67 -23.23
C LYS A 556 -16.69 -6.57 -24.45
N THR A 557 -15.88 -7.63 -24.58
CA THR A 557 -15.96 -8.55 -25.73
C THR A 557 -17.26 -9.36 -25.78
N ILE A 558 -17.94 -9.54 -24.65
CA ILE A 558 -19.26 -10.22 -24.60
C ILE A 558 -20.34 -9.36 -25.29
N GLY A 559 -20.19 -8.02 -25.34
CA GLY A 559 -21.22 -7.12 -25.88
C GLY A 559 -22.29 -6.70 -24.87
N ILE A 560 -21.96 -6.72 -23.57
CA ILE A 560 -22.78 -6.25 -22.45
C ILE A 560 -22.50 -4.78 -22.10
N GLN A 561 -23.43 -4.10 -21.42
CA GLN A 561 -23.23 -2.73 -20.95
C GLN A 561 -22.38 -2.70 -19.67
N VAL A 562 -21.09 -2.39 -19.81
CA VAL A 562 -20.18 -2.23 -18.66
C VAL A 562 -20.13 -0.77 -18.19
N VAL A 563 -20.34 -0.55 -16.89
CA VAL A 563 -20.24 0.77 -16.24
C VAL A 563 -19.18 0.78 -15.13
N GLU A 564 -18.45 1.88 -14.99
CA GLU A 564 -17.43 2.03 -13.95
C GLU A 564 -18.00 2.74 -12.71
N MET A 565 -17.71 2.21 -11.53
CA MET A 565 -17.93 2.91 -10.26
C MET A 565 -16.92 4.05 -10.09
N GLU A 566 -17.25 5.08 -9.31
CA GLU A 566 -16.34 6.24 -9.08
C GLU A 566 -14.93 5.79 -8.64
N ARG A 567 -14.86 4.80 -7.74
CA ARG A 567 -13.63 4.14 -7.33
C ARG A 567 -13.52 2.78 -8.01
N HIS A 568 -12.65 2.72 -9.02
CA HIS A 568 -12.34 1.54 -9.83
C HIS A 568 -10.84 1.41 -10.12
N GLY A 569 -10.46 0.34 -10.80
CA GLY A 569 -9.09 -0.04 -11.13
C GLY A 569 -8.22 -0.15 -9.87
N MET A 570 -7.01 0.42 -9.93
CA MET A 570 -6.08 0.45 -8.77
C MET A 570 -6.64 1.22 -7.55
N ARG A 571 -7.68 2.03 -7.73
CA ARG A 571 -8.32 2.84 -6.69
C ARG A 571 -9.64 2.26 -6.17
N GLY A 572 -10.05 1.06 -6.61
CA GLY A 572 -11.27 0.38 -6.16
C GLY A 572 -11.34 0.15 -4.64
N ARG A 573 -12.52 0.24 -4.03
CA ARG A 573 -12.69 -0.08 -2.60
C ARG A 573 -12.62 -1.60 -2.40
N CYS A 574 -12.10 -2.04 -1.25
CA CYS A 574 -12.10 -3.46 -0.88
C CYS A 574 -13.52 -3.97 -0.61
N CYS A 575 -13.78 -5.25 -0.90
CA CYS A 575 -15.00 -5.95 -0.50
C CYS A 575 -15.08 -6.25 1.02
N GLY A 576 -13.94 -6.23 1.72
CA GLY A 576 -13.84 -6.55 3.14
C GLY A 576 -13.39 -7.98 3.46
N GLY A 577 -13.19 -8.86 2.46
CA GLY A 577 -12.87 -10.28 2.69
C GLY A 577 -11.38 -10.60 2.89
N GLY A 578 -10.48 -9.70 2.48
CA GLY A 578 -9.04 -9.92 2.59
C GLY A 578 -8.52 -9.84 4.04
N GLY A 579 -7.30 -10.32 4.25
CA GLY A 579 -6.58 -10.15 5.52
C GLY A 579 -7.12 -10.99 6.69
N GLY A 580 -7.97 -11.97 6.43
CA GLY A 580 -8.67 -12.76 7.45
C GLY A 580 -9.83 -12.03 8.13
N ALA A 581 -10.28 -10.89 7.58
CA ALA A 581 -11.27 -10.04 8.24
C ALA A 581 -12.63 -10.73 8.55
N PRO A 582 -13.18 -11.63 7.71
CA PRO A 582 -14.38 -12.39 8.08
C PRO A 582 -14.18 -13.35 9.27
N LEU A 583 -12.93 -13.73 9.57
CA LEU A 583 -12.60 -14.63 10.67
C LEU A 583 -12.38 -13.87 11.97
N THR A 584 -11.72 -12.70 11.89
CA THR A 584 -11.45 -11.85 13.05
C THR A 584 -12.66 -11.02 13.46
N ASP A 585 -13.57 -10.73 12.51
CA ASP A 585 -14.87 -10.09 12.70
C ASP A 585 -14.87 -8.84 13.61
N ILE A 586 -13.89 -7.95 13.38
CA ILE A 586 -13.79 -6.72 14.17
C ILE A 586 -14.96 -5.78 13.81
N PRO A 587 -15.76 -5.34 14.80
CA PRO A 587 -16.95 -4.56 14.54
C PRO A 587 -16.64 -3.13 14.05
N GLY A 588 -17.58 -2.58 13.28
CA GLY A 588 -17.61 -1.19 12.86
C GLY A 588 -19.03 -0.64 12.91
N LYS A 589 -19.23 0.59 12.42
CA LYS A 589 -20.57 1.21 12.34
C LYS A 589 -21.46 0.62 11.24
N GLN A 590 -20.84 0.04 10.21
CA GLN A 590 -21.47 -0.66 9.09
C GLN A 590 -20.45 -1.65 8.49
N ARG A 591 -20.87 -2.58 7.62
CA ARG A 591 -19.92 -3.52 7.01
C ARG A 591 -19.25 -2.88 5.80
N ILE A 592 -17.98 -3.21 5.56
CA ILE A 592 -17.25 -2.82 4.34
C ILE A 592 -17.99 -3.18 3.04
N PRO A 593 -18.55 -4.40 2.87
CA PRO A 593 -19.28 -4.74 1.64
C PRO A 593 -20.52 -3.87 1.42
N ASP A 594 -21.21 -3.41 2.48
CA ASP A 594 -22.38 -2.52 2.35
C ASP A 594 -21.99 -1.21 1.66
N ILE A 595 -20.86 -0.63 2.07
CA ILE A 595 -20.28 0.58 1.46
C ILE A 595 -19.95 0.34 -0.02
N ARG A 596 -19.46 -0.86 -0.37
CA ARG A 596 -19.12 -1.16 -1.76
C ARG A 596 -20.35 -1.41 -2.62
N ILE A 597 -21.36 -2.10 -2.11
CA ILE A 597 -22.63 -2.28 -2.81
C ILE A 597 -23.35 -0.93 -3.00
N ALA A 598 -23.20 0.01 -2.07
CA ALA A 598 -23.71 1.37 -2.26
C ALA A 598 -23.04 2.09 -3.46
N ASP A 599 -21.74 1.88 -3.70
CA ASP A 599 -21.07 2.42 -4.90
C ASP A 599 -21.66 1.86 -6.19
N ALA A 600 -21.97 0.56 -6.21
CA ALA A 600 -22.58 -0.09 -7.37
C ALA A 600 -24.01 0.44 -7.62
N ARG A 601 -24.79 0.62 -6.56
CA ARG A 601 -26.14 1.22 -6.63
C ARG A 601 -26.10 2.67 -7.13
N ALA A 602 -25.10 3.45 -6.72
CA ALA A 602 -24.96 4.85 -7.14
C ALA A 602 -24.76 5.01 -8.66
N VAL A 603 -24.23 3.99 -9.34
CA VAL A 603 -24.12 3.96 -10.80
C VAL A 603 -25.25 3.17 -11.48
N GLY A 604 -26.29 2.80 -10.74
CA GLY A 604 -27.44 2.04 -11.24
C GLY A 604 -27.03 0.69 -11.83
N ALA A 605 -26.13 -0.04 -11.17
CA ALA A 605 -25.76 -1.38 -11.62
C ALA A 605 -26.86 -2.40 -11.27
N ASP A 606 -27.24 -3.23 -12.23
CA ASP A 606 -28.12 -4.39 -12.04
C ASP A 606 -27.31 -5.63 -11.64
N VAL A 607 -26.06 -5.69 -12.08
CA VAL A 607 -25.10 -6.77 -11.77
C VAL A 607 -23.76 -6.17 -11.33
N VAL A 608 -23.14 -6.76 -10.32
CA VAL A 608 -21.73 -6.55 -9.98
C VAL A 608 -20.93 -7.77 -10.44
N ALA A 609 -20.13 -7.58 -11.49
CA ALA A 609 -19.17 -8.57 -11.95
C ALA A 609 -17.97 -8.63 -10.99
N VAL A 610 -17.58 -9.82 -10.55
CA VAL A 610 -16.45 -10.08 -9.65
C VAL A 610 -15.47 -11.06 -10.28
N GLY A 611 -14.24 -11.10 -9.76
CA GLY A 611 -13.21 -12.08 -10.18
C GLY A 611 -12.44 -12.59 -8.97
N CYS A 612 -13.15 -12.92 -7.88
CA CYS A 612 -12.54 -13.39 -6.64
C CYS A 612 -13.60 -14.00 -5.71
N PRO A 613 -13.41 -15.23 -5.21
CA PRO A 613 -14.36 -15.90 -4.32
C PRO A 613 -14.67 -15.08 -3.07
N ASN A 614 -13.64 -14.51 -2.44
CA ASN A 614 -13.80 -13.68 -1.24
C ASN A 614 -14.64 -12.43 -1.54
N CYS A 615 -14.55 -11.88 -2.75
CA CYS A 615 -15.37 -10.73 -3.14
C CYS A 615 -16.82 -11.16 -3.38
N THR A 616 -17.05 -12.31 -4.03
CA THR A 616 -18.38 -12.89 -4.23
C THR A 616 -19.08 -13.07 -2.89
N ALA A 617 -18.48 -13.82 -1.95
CA ALA A 617 -19.06 -14.11 -0.65
C ALA A 617 -19.40 -12.84 0.14
N MET A 618 -18.50 -11.86 0.15
CA MET A 618 -18.70 -10.62 0.89
C MET A 618 -19.80 -9.72 0.31
N LEU A 619 -19.85 -9.58 -1.02
CA LEU A 619 -20.81 -8.71 -1.69
C LEU A 619 -22.20 -9.35 -1.78
N GLU A 620 -22.29 -10.67 -1.95
CA GLU A 620 -23.57 -11.38 -1.88
C GLU A 620 -24.16 -11.42 -0.49
N GLY A 621 -23.30 -11.44 0.54
CA GLY A 621 -23.70 -11.42 1.94
C GLY A 621 -24.23 -10.07 2.43
N VAL A 622 -24.35 -9.05 1.56
CA VAL A 622 -25.05 -7.79 1.89
C VAL A 622 -26.55 -8.03 1.94
N VAL A 623 -27.17 -7.63 3.05
CA VAL A 623 -28.61 -7.80 3.28
C VAL A 623 -29.38 -6.63 2.64
N GLY A 624 -30.57 -6.90 2.11
CA GLY A 624 -31.45 -5.91 1.48
C GLY A 624 -31.24 -5.77 -0.03
N PRO A 625 -31.84 -4.75 -0.68
CA PRO A 625 -31.76 -4.57 -2.12
C PRO A 625 -30.31 -4.44 -2.58
N ARG A 626 -29.87 -5.30 -3.48
CA ARG A 626 -28.52 -5.24 -4.06
C ARG A 626 -28.56 -5.71 -5.52
N PRO A 627 -27.59 -5.29 -6.34
CA PRO A 627 -27.36 -5.91 -7.64
C PRO A 627 -27.09 -7.42 -7.48
N ASP A 628 -27.35 -8.19 -8.54
CA ASP A 628 -26.86 -9.57 -8.63
C ASP A 628 -25.33 -9.57 -8.60
N VAL A 629 -24.71 -10.58 -8.02
CA VAL A 629 -23.24 -10.70 -7.99
C VAL A 629 -22.86 -11.94 -8.77
N LEU A 630 -22.14 -11.75 -9.87
CA LEU A 630 -21.77 -12.83 -10.78
C LEU A 630 -20.28 -12.78 -11.03
N ASP A 631 -19.62 -13.93 -11.00
CA ASP A 631 -18.22 -13.99 -11.41
C ASP A 631 -18.11 -13.81 -12.94
N VAL A 632 -16.99 -13.22 -13.39
CA VAL A 632 -16.71 -13.05 -14.82
C VAL A 632 -16.76 -14.38 -15.57
N ALA A 633 -16.32 -15.49 -14.97
CA ALA A 633 -16.42 -16.81 -15.59
C ALA A 633 -17.87 -17.23 -15.85
N GLU A 634 -18.81 -16.91 -14.94
CA GLU A 634 -20.23 -17.21 -15.11
C GLU A 634 -20.83 -16.40 -16.27
N LEU A 635 -20.47 -15.12 -16.37
CA LEU A 635 -20.89 -14.24 -17.46
C LEU A 635 -20.36 -14.73 -18.82
N VAL A 636 -19.11 -15.20 -18.87
CA VAL A 636 -18.53 -15.75 -20.09
C VAL A 636 -19.16 -17.09 -20.44
N ALA A 637 -19.34 -18.00 -19.48
CA ALA A 637 -19.95 -19.30 -19.76
C ALA A 637 -21.37 -19.15 -20.33
N ALA A 638 -22.19 -18.26 -19.75
CA ALA A 638 -23.53 -17.95 -20.26
C ALA A 638 -23.54 -17.28 -21.64
N SER A 639 -22.40 -16.77 -22.11
CA SER A 639 -22.24 -16.13 -23.42
C SER A 639 -21.71 -17.07 -24.52
N LEU A 640 -21.46 -18.33 -24.17
CA LEU A 640 -21.03 -19.40 -25.09
C LEU A 640 -22.12 -20.45 -25.34
N GLU A 641 -23.23 -20.35 -24.61
CA GLU A 641 -24.48 -21.06 -24.86
C GLU A 641 -25.31 -20.27 -25.88
#